data_AF-A0AAN9YB13-F1
#
_entry.id   AF-A0AAN9YB13-F1
#
_cell.length_a   1.000
_cell.length_b   1.000
_cell.length_c   1.000
_cell.angle_alpha   90.00
_cell.angle_beta   90.00
_cell.angle_gamma   90.00
#
_symmetry.space_group_name_H-M   'P 1'
#
loop_
_entity.id
_entity.type
_entity.pdbx_description
1 polymer ?
#
loop_
_entity_poly.entity_id
_entity_poly.type
_entity_poly.pdbx_seq_one_letter_code
_entity_poly.pdbx_strand_id
1 'polypeptide(L)'
;MAHFIKILKVGKTGYDTGLKLQNYVLDLMRQNIKSHSNLTLDGVLILTEHPPVYTVGIRSKDYDKNYGKTLQRLGADYYETNRGGLITFHGPGQLVAYPILNLEKFRPSVRWYVSQLEDAVISTCKHFKLDGYRSPYTGVWVNDKKICAMGIHVSQHLTSHGLALNCNTDLKWFQHIVPMFRNSIQKAAEVSKRCIHLGNTNKAATAKPAAEQSLLEVFIDDKRVLVEPGTTVLQAAALVGVEIPRFCYHERLAIAGNCRMCLVEVEKSPKPVAACAMPVMNGWRVKTNSSMTKKAREGVMEFLLVNHPLDCPICDQGGECDLQDQSMAFGSDRSRFTDIDFSGKRAVEDKDIGPLVKTIMTRCIHCTRCIRFASEVAGVDDLGTTGRGSDMQVGTYIEKTFLSELSGNVIDLCPVGALTSKPYSFTARPWETRRIESIDVLDAVGSNIVVSMRTNEVMRILPLLNEAVNEEWLADKSRFSYDGLKTQRLAFPMIKDNSGELKAVEWEDTLSVAAKILNNANGQIVGIAGPFVDAEGLIAFKDFLNRLGSEHVFAEKSFPLAGAGTDIRSNYLLNNRIVGLEEADLILLIGTNPRYEAPLINTRIRKSYVHNETDVALIGPQVDLTYNYEHLGNSSSIIKDLASGNHPFSKRLAQARKPLILLGAQQFEREDGATILALVQQLADKTAKQCKVDANWNVFNLLQEKASQVAALDLGLKAGVKDLKLLSPKVLYLLGADDADVLKGNIPADVFVIYQGHHGDVGAKLADIILPSVTYTEKQGTYANVEGRAQQTLHAITAPGYAREDWKILRALSEIADKALPYDSLKEIRHRLEEVSPNLTRYDKVEKTSYSAQAVELSKEIKTNLSPAPIDVRLKKLEDYYMTDVISRSSVTMSKCVQAVLRQKQNKYYDGKE
;
A
#
# COMPACT_ATOMS: atom_id res chain seq x y z
N MET A 1 -10.41 -15.23 20.56
CA MET A 1 -10.20 -16.38 21.46
C MET A 1 -9.06 -17.22 20.89
N ALA A 2 -8.08 -17.63 21.70
CA ALA A 2 -6.99 -18.49 21.21
C ALA A 2 -7.50 -19.93 21.09
N HIS A 3 -7.42 -20.52 19.89
CA HIS A 3 -7.82 -21.91 19.67
C HIS A 3 -6.67 -22.85 20.00
N PHE A 4 -6.92 -23.91 20.77
CA PHE A 4 -5.88 -24.86 21.16
C PHE A 4 -5.89 -26.10 20.26
N ILE A 5 -4.88 -26.22 19.39
CA ILE A 5 -4.67 -27.39 18.52
C ILE A 5 -3.48 -28.18 19.03
N LYS A 6 -3.68 -29.46 19.37
CA LYS A 6 -2.59 -30.35 19.83
C LYS A 6 -1.90 -31.00 18.63
N ILE A 7 -0.57 -30.95 18.59
CA ILE A 7 0.21 -31.58 17.51
C ILE A 7 0.75 -32.94 17.97
N LEU A 8 0.50 -33.98 17.17
CA LEU A 8 1.02 -35.34 17.38
C LEU A 8 1.96 -35.70 16.23
N LYS A 9 3.23 -35.96 16.53
CA LYS A 9 4.22 -36.45 15.56
C LYS A 9 4.37 -37.95 15.71
N VAL A 10 3.82 -38.70 14.76
CA VAL A 10 3.74 -40.18 14.83
C VAL A 10 4.96 -40.84 14.18
N GLY A 11 5.71 -40.10 13.36
CA GLY A 11 6.78 -40.68 12.56
C GLY A 11 6.22 -41.54 11.42
N LYS A 12 6.94 -42.59 11.04
CA LYS A 12 6.55 -43.49 9.95
C LYS A 12 5.59 -44.58 10.45
N THR A 13 4.40 -44.67 9.86
CA THR A 13 3.37 -45.65 10.24
C THR A 13 2.57 -46.16 9.06
N GLY A 14 1.97 -47.35 9.17
CA GLY A 14 1.06 -47.88 8.14
C GLY A 14 -0.18 -47.00 7.96
N TYR A 15 -0.74 -46.96 6.75
CA TYR A 15 -1.93 -46.13 6.48
C TYR A 15 -3.14 -46.56 7.32
N ASP A 16 -3.31 -47.87 7.54
CA ASP A 16 -4.37 -48.42 8.40
C ASP A 16 -4.25 -47.92 9.85
N THR A 17 -3.03 -47.84 10.35
CA THR A 17 -2.72 -47.38 11.71
C THR A 17 -2.96 -45.88 11.82
N GLY A 18 -2.57 -45.11 10.80
CA GLY A 18 -2.92 -43.69 10.68
C GLY A 18 -4.43 -43.46 10.66
N LEU A 19 -5.18 -44.29 9.93
CA LEU A 19 -6.65 -44.19 9.87
C LEU A 19 -7.33 -44.57 11.20
N LYS A 20 -6.86 -45.62 11.88
CA LYS A 20 -7.31 -45.98 13.24
C LYS A 20 -7.09 -44.84 14.23
N LEU A 21 -5.93 -44.17 14.14
CA LEU A 21 -5.63 -43.02 14.99
C LEU A 21 -6.56 -41.83 14.68
N GLN A 22 -6.84 -41.55 13.41
CA GLN A 22 -7.81 -40.51 13.04
C GLN A 22 -9.20 -40.82 13.60
N ASN A 23 -9.67 -42.06 13.46
CA ASN A 23 -10.98 -42.48 13.98
C ASN A 23 -11.04 -42.38 15.51
N TYR A 24 -10.00 -42.80 16.22
CA TYR A 24 -9.90 -42.68 17.67
C TYR A 24 -10.03 -41.21 18.13
N VAL A 25 -9.33 -40.29 17.46
CA VAL A 25 -9.42 -38.85 17.77
C VAL A 25 -10.82 -38.31 17.44
N LEU A 26 -11.41 -38.69 16.32
CA LEU A 26 -12.77 -38.29 15.95
C LEU A 26 -13.80 -38.74 16.99
N ASP A 27 -13.68 -39.97 17.49
CA ASP A 27 -14.61 -40.51 18.49
C ASP A 27 -14.47 -39.80 19.84
N LEU A 28 -13.25 -39.47 20.26
CA LEU A 28 -13.02 -38.62 21.44
C LEU A 28 -13.63 -37.22 21.26
N MET A 29 -13.46 -36.61 20.09
CA MET A 29 -14.03 -35.29 19.81
C MET A 29 -15.57 -35.33 19.78
N ARG A 30 -16.17 -36.38 19.23
CA ARG A 30 -17.63 -36.59 19.25
C ARG A 30 -18.16 -36.80 20.67
N GLN A 31 -17.45 -37.56 21.50
CA GLN A 31 -17.82 -37.74 22.91
C GLN A 31 -17.79 -36.41 23.67
N ASN A 32 -16.76 -35.59 23.45
CA ASN A 32 -16.65 -34.26 24.06
C ASN A 32 -17.77 -33.29 23.62
N ILE A 33 -18.17 -33.33 22.35
CA ILE A 33 -19.30 -32.53 21.86
C ILE A 33 -20.60 -32.96 22.57
N LYS A 34 -20.81 -34.26 22.77
CA LYS A 34 -22.01 -34.80 23.44
C LYS A 34 -22.04 -34.50 24.94
N SER A 35 -20.89 -34.51 25.62
CA SER A 35 -20.80 -34.35 27.08
C SER A 35 -20.89 -32.89 27.56
N HIS A 36 -20.96 -31.90 26.67
CA HIS A 36 -20.90 -30.46 27.00
C HIS A 36 -19.70 -30.09 27.92
N SER A 37 -18.63 -30.88 27.87
CA SER A 37 -17.45 -30.63 28.70
C SER A 37 -16.66 -29.44 28.19
N ASN A 38 -16.29 -28.51 29.07
CA ASN A 38 -15.39 -27.37 28.83
C ASN A 38 -13.91 -27.80 28.65
N LEU A 39 -13.65 -28.87 27.89
CA LEU A 39 -12.29 -29.24 27.51
C LEU A 39 -11.78 -28.23 26.47
N THR A 40 -10.62 -27.64 26.75
CA THR A 40 -9.97 -26.57 25.99
C THR A 40 -9.41 -27.00 24.63
N LEU A 41 -9.61 -28.26 24.18
CA LEU A 41 -9.04 -28.77 22.94
C LEU A 41 -9.96 -28.53 21.74
N ASP A 42 -9.53 -27.69 20.80
CA ASP A 42 -10.31 -27.31 19.61
C ASP A 42 -9.98 -28.16 18.37
N GLY A 43 -8.85 -28.90 18.41
CA GLY A 43 -8.49 -29.88 17.39
C GLY A 43 -7.16 -30.57 17.63
N VAL A 44 -6.84 -31.53 16.78
CA VAL A 44 -5.59 -32.30 16.79
C VAL A 44 -5.00 -32.33 15.38
N LEU A 45 -3.71 -32.01 15.27
CA LEU A 45 -2.94 -32.16 14.03
C LEU A 45 -2.03 -33.38 14.15
N ILE A 46 -2.30 -34.42 13.37
CA ILE A 46 -1.44 -35.61 13.29
C ILE A 46 -0.47 -35.43 12.13
N LEU A 47 0.83 -35.54 12.39
CA LEU A 47 1.90 -35.49 11.40
C LEU A 47 2.56 -36.87 11.30
N THR A 48 2.64 -37.41 10.10
CA THR A 48 3.15 -38.76 9.85
C THR A 48 3.73 -38.90 8.44
N GLU A 49 4.40 -40.02 8.21
CA GLU A 49 4.90 -40.49 6.93
C GLU A 49 4.41 -41.93 6.73
N HIS A 50 4.02 -42.30 5.51
CA HIS A 50 3.53 -43.65 5.22
C HIS A 50 4.54 -44.45 4.38
N PRO A 51 4.59 -45.79 4.52
CA PRO A 51 5.04 -46.65 3.44
C PRO A 51 4.28 -46.37 2.13
N PRO A 52 4.80 -46.76 0.95
CA PRO A 52 4.13 -46.54 -0.32
C PRO A 52 2.67 -47.04 -0.29
N VAL A 53 1.72 -46.13 -0.49
CA VAL A 53 0.29 -46.41 -0.44
C VAL A 53 -0.48 -45.48 -1.38
N TYR A 54 -1.43 -46.04 -2.12
CA TYR A 54 -2.41 -45.28 -2.87
C TYR A 54 -3.74 -45.27 -2.13
N THR A 55 -4.30 -44.08 -1.96
CA THR A 55 -5.64 -43.91 -1.41
C THR A 55 -6.56 -43.43 -2.51
N VAL A 56 -7.76 -43.99 -2.59
CA VAL A 56 -8.80 -43.56 -3.52
C VAL A 56 -9.93 -42.92 -2.73
N GLY A 57 -10.36 -41.73 -3.16
CA GLY A 57 -11.44 -40.95 -2.57
C GLY A 57 -12.79 -41.19 -3.22
N ILE A 58 -13.79 -40.45 -2.77
CA ILE A 58 -15.21 -40.66 -3.13
C ILE A 58 -15.56 -40.41 -4.61
N ARG A 59 -14.65 -39.82 -5.40
CA ARG A 59 -14.86 -39.60 -6.85
C ARG A 59 -14.45 -40.82 -7.70
N SER A 60 -14.29 -41.99 -7.09
CA SER A 60 -13.73 -43.23 -7.66
C SER A 60 -14.44 -43.84 -8.89
N LYS A 61 -15.57 -43.29 -9.35
CA LYS A 61 -16.34 -43.81 -10.50
C LYS A 61 -15.53 -43.87 -11.81
N ASP A 62 -14.38 -43.20 -11.86
CA ASP A 62 -13.49 -43.12 -13.01
C ASP A 62 -12.39 -44.20 -13.05
N TYR A 63 -12.31 -45.12 -12.08
CA TYR A 63 -11.30 -46.20 -12.04
C TYR A 63 -11.91 -47.61 -12.19
N ASP A 64 -11.24 -48.48 -12.94
CA ASP A 64 -11.56 -49.91 -13.03
C ASP A 64 -11.41 -50.57 -11.65
N LYS A 65 -12.36 -51.45 -11.29
CA LYS A 65 -12.34 -52.24 -10.05
C LYS A 65 -11.06 -53.08 -9.89
N ASN A 66 -10.35 -53.38 -10.99
CA ASN A 66 -9.08 -54.13 -10.94
C ASN A 66 -7.82 -53.26 -10.75
N TYR A 67 -7.93 -51.93 -10.76
CA TYR A 67 -6.78 -51.02 -10.71
C TYR A 67 -5.93 -51.18 -9.43
N GLY A 68 -6.57 -51.43 -8.29
CA GLY A 68 -5.87 -51.65 -7.01
C GLY A 68 -4.92 -52.84 -7.01
N LYS A 69 -5.27 -53.93 -7.71
CA LYS A 69 -4.41 -55.13 -7.82
C LYS A 69 -3.12 -54.83 -8.61
N THR A 70 -3.18 -53.94 -9.59
CA THR A 70 -2.01 -53.52 -10.37
C THR A 70 -1.04 -52.71 -9.50
N LEU A 71 -1.56 -51.80 -8.68
CA LEU A 71 -0.75 -50.97 -7.77
C LEU A 71 -0.11 -51.81 -6.65
N GLN A 72 -0.84 -52.80 -6.12
CA GLN A 72 -0.30 -53.74 -5.13
C GLN A 72 0.88 -54.57 -5.68
N ARG A 73 0.87 -54.94 -6.97
CA ARG A 73 2.01 -55.61 -7.62
C ARG A 73 3.27 -54.73 -7.72
N LEU A 74 3.12 -53.41 -7.66
CA LEU A 74 4.24 -52.46 -7.62
C LEU A 74 4.83 -52.28 -6.22
N GLY A 75 4.29 -52.97 -5.20
CA GLY A 75 4.77 -52.90 -3.82
C GLY A 75 4.21 -51.73 -3.01
N ALA A 76 3.08 -51.15 -3.45
CA ALA A 76 2.35 -50.13 -2.69
C ALA A 76 0.99 -50.64 -2.22
N ASP A 77 0.62 -50.33 -0.98
CA ASP A 77 -0.72 -50.66 -0.48
C ASP A 77 -1.81 -49.87 -1.22
N TYR A 78 -3.04 -50.35 -1.16
CA TYR A 78 -4.20 -49.70 -1.79
C TYR A 78 -5.38 -49.66 -0.82
N TYR A 79 -5.93 -48.47 -0.59
CA TYR A 79 -7.08 -48.26 0.30
C TYR A 79 -8.15 -47.40 -0.37
N GLU A 80 -9.40 -47.83 -0.24
CA GLU A 80 -10.56 -46.99 -0.53
C GLU A 80 -10.94 -46.19 0.72
N THR A 81 -11.22 -44.90 0.53
CA THR A 81 -11.37 -43.94 1.62
C THR A 81 -12.53 -43.00 1.33
N ASN A 82 -13.10 -42.41 2.39
CA ASN A 82 -14.17 -41.42 2.28
C ASN A 82 -13.67 -39.98 2.02
N ARG A 83 -12.38 -39.78 1.72
CA ARG A 83 -11.82 -38.45 1.48
C ARG A 83 -12.27 -37.86 0.14
N GLY A 84 -12.28 -36.54 0.04
CA GLY A 84 -12.44 -35.83 -1.23
C GLY A 84 -11.31 -36.10 -2.22
N GLY A 85 -11.62 -36.03 -3.52
CA GLY A 85 -10.67 -36.26 -4.62
C GLY A 85 -10.79 -37.66 -5.26
N LEU A 86 -9.91 -37.92 -6.23
CA LEU A 86 -9.86 -39.19 -7.00
C LEU A 86 -8.87 -40.18 -6.39
N ILE A 87 -7.57 -40.07 -6.71
CA ILE A 87 -6.51 -40.92 -6.18
C ILE A 87 -5.32 -40.05 -5.76
N THR A 88 -4.61 -40.45 -4.71
CA THR A 88 -3.43 -39.76 -4.16
C THR A 88 -2.44 -40.82 -3.69
N PHE A 89 -1.16 -40.58 -3.94
CA PHE A 89 -0.06 -41.36 -3.37
C PHE A 89 0.40 -40.75 -2.05
N HIS A 90 0.64 -41.61 -1.07
CA HIS A 90 1.41 -41.33 0.13
C HIS A 90 2.60 -42.27 0.18
N GLY A 91 3.78 -41.79 0.55
CA GLY A 91 4.95 -42.63 0.63
C GLY A 91 6.14 -41.96 1.30
N PRO A 92 7.28 -42.67 1.36
CA PRO A 92 8.45 -42.16 2.03
C PRO A 92 8.91 -40.81 1.46
N GLY A 93 9.32 -39.90 2.35
CA GLY A 93 9.69 -38.54 1.99
C GLY A 93 8.51 -37.57 1.77
N GLN A 94 7.24 -37.98 1.94
CA GLN A 94 6.12 -37.04 2.07
C GLN A 94 5.82 -36.72 3.52
N LEU A 95 5.57 -35.44 3.81
CA LEU A 95 4.93 -35.05 5.07
C LEU A 95 3.41 -35.18 4.88
N VAL A 96 2.80 -36.14 5.56
CA VAL A 96 1.36 -36.33 5.60
C VAL A 96 0.82 -35.71 6.89
N ALA A 97 -0.20 -34.87 6.75
CA ALA A 97 -0.82 -34.18 7.87
C ALA A 97 -2.34 -34.39 7.87
N TYR A 98 -2.87 -34.79 9.02
CA TYR A 98 -4.31 -34.96 9.28
C TYR A 98 -4.76 -33.97 10.36
N PRO A 99 -5.25 -32.79 9.98
CA PRO A 99 -5.83 -31.83 10.91
C PRO A 99 -7.29 -32.22 11.19
N ILE A 100 -7.55 -32.71 12.39
CA ILE A 100 -8.88 -33.10 12.88
C ILE A 100 -9.39 -31.98 13.78
N LEU A 101 -10.26 -31.13 13.23
CA LEU A 101 -10.74 -29.90 13.85
C LEU A 101 -12.27 -29.91 13.95
N ASN A 102 -12.82 -29.22 14.94
CA ASN A 102 -14.24 -28.89 14.97
C ASN A 102 -14.48 -27.54 14.29
N LEU A 103 -14.96 -27.55 13.04
CA LEU A 103 -15.18 -26.34 12.25
C LEU A 103 -16.23 -25.39 12.82
N GLU A 104 -17.15 -25.82 13.69
CA GLU A 104 -18.09 -24.90 14.35
C GLU A 104 -17.39 -23.89 15.25
N LYS A 105 -16.28 -24.30 15.90
CA LYS A 105 -15.49 -23.41 16.75
C LYS A 105 -14.68 -22.39 15.96
N PHE A 106 -14.48 -22.62 14.65
CA PHE A 106 -13.74 -21.73 13.76
C PHE A 106 -14.70 -21.05 12.78
N ARG A 107 -15.01 -21.73 11.68
CA ARG A 107 -15.98 -21.32 10.66
C ARG A 107 -16.53 -22.57 9.96
N PRO A 108 -17.86 -22.77 9.88
CA PRO A 108 -18.46 -23.96 9.28
C PRO A 108 -18.43 -23.91 7.73
N SER A 109 -17.23 -23.87 7.13
CA SER A 109 -17.03 -23.86 5.68
C SER A 109 -15.83 -24.71 5.27
N VAL A 110 -16.11 -25.76 4.48
CA VAL A 110 -15.07 -26.65 3.93
C VAL A 110 -14.14 -25.90 2.98
N ARG A 111 -14.68 -24.97 2.18
CA ARG A 111 -13.89 -24.14 1.25
C ARG A 111 -12.92 -23.23 2.00
N TRP A 112 -13.39 -22.61 3.08
CA TRP A 112 -12.52 -21.82 3.96
C TRP A 112 -11.44 -22.70 4.57
N TYR A 113 -11.79 -23.86 5.10
CA TYR A 113 -10.84 -24.79 5.70
C TYR A 113 -9.75 -25.26 4.73
N VAL A 114 -10.12 -25.64 3.50
CA VAL A 114 -9.16 -25.98 2.43
C VAL A 114 -8.23 -24.80 2.14
N SER A 115 -8.79 -23.58 2.01
CA SER A 115 -8.01 -22.36 1.80
C SER A 115 -6.96 -22.18 2.90
N GLN A 116 -7.33 -22.38 4.17
CA GLN A 116 -6.39 -22.25 5.29
C GLN A 116 -5.26 -23.30 5.26
N LEU A 117 -5.56 -24.54 4.83
CA LEU A 117 -4.52 -25.55 4.62
C LEU A 117 -3.58 -25.17 3.48
N GLU A 118 -4.11 -24.59 2.40
CA GLU A 118 -3.29 -24.09 1.29
C GLU A 118 -2.38 -22.96 1.75
N ASP A 119 -2.88 -21.99 2.54
CA ASP A 119 -2.06 -20.91 3.11
C ASP A 119 -0.97 -21.46 4.03
N ALA A 120 -1.28 -22.45 4.87
CA ALA A 120 -0.31 -23.08 5.76
C ALA A 120 0.83 -23.75 4.96
N VAL A 121 0.50 -24.43 3.87
CA VAL A 121 1.49 -25.07 2.99
C VAL A 121 2.27 -24.02 2.19
N ILE A 122 1.63 -22.96 1.70
CA ILE A 122 2.31 -21.85 1.01
C ILE A 122 3.32 -21.16 1.94
N SER A 123 2.93 -20.88 3.18
CA SER A 123 3.81 -20.34 4.21
C SER A 123 4.98 -21.28 4.50
N THR A 124 4.72 -22.59 4.57
CA THR A 124 5.76 -23.61 4.70
C THR A 124 6.72 -23.62 3.51
N CYS A 125 6.21 -23.52 2.27
CA CYS A 125 7.04 -23.43 1.06
C CYS A 125 7.92 -22.17 1.09
N LYS A 126 7.36 -21.03 1.50
CA LYS A 126 8.07 -19.75 1.62
C LYS A 126 9.24 -19.85 2.60
N HIS A 127 9.06 -20.55 3.73
CA HIS A 127 10.14 -20.82 4.69
C HIS A 127 11.32 -21.57 4.06
N PHE A 128 11.05 -22.50 3.13
CA PHE A 128 12.06 -23.23 2.35
C PHE A 128 12.46 -22.53 1.03
N LYS A 129 12.18 -21.23 0.89
CA LYS A 129 12.51 -20.43 -0.31
C LYS A 129 11.89 -20.97 -1.61
N LEU A 130 10.70 -21.56 -1.51
CA LEU A 130 9.88 -21.98 -2.64
C LEU A 130 8.63 -21.10 -2.75
N ASP A 131 8.35 -20.62 -3.95
CA ASP A 131 7.18 -19.78 -4.22
C ASP A 131 5.95 -20.66 -4.49
N GLY A 132 5.20 -20.95 -3.42
CA GLY A 132 3.97 -21.74 -3.46
C GLY A 132 2.75 -20.87 -3.77
N TYR A 133 1.86 -21.34 -4.64
CA TYR A 133 0.62 -20.64 -4.98
C TYR A 133 -0.57 -21.61 -5.14
N ARG A 134 -1.78 -21.04 -5.09
CA ARG A 134 -3.04 -21.75 -5.35
C ARG A 134 -3.33 -21.83 -6.84
N SER A 135 -3.94 -22.93 -7.26
CA SER A 135 -4.46 -23.14 -8.62
C SER A 135 -6.00 -23.26 -8.56
N PRO A 136 -6.73 -23.21 -9.69
CA PRO A 136 -8.15 -23.59 -9.71
C PRO A 136 -8.41 -25.03 -9.21
N TYR A 137 -7.39 -25.88 -9.22
CA TYR A 137 -7.43 -27.22 -8.65
C TYR A 137 -7.04 -27.17 -7.16
N THR A 138 -7.56 -28.09 -6.34
CA THR A 138 -7.28 -28.12 -4.89
C THR A 138 -5.87 -28.58 -4.56
N GLY A 139 -5.09 -27.81 -3.79
CA GLY A 139 -3.70 -28.12 -3.38
C GLY A 139 -2.76 -26.91 -3.43
N VAL A 140 -1.44 -27.16 -3.46
CA VAL A 140 -0.44 -26.10 -3.65
C VAL A 140 0.50 -26.44 -4.80
N TRP A 141 0.86 -25.44 -5.59
CA TRP A 141 1.72 -25.53 -6.77
C TRP A 141 2.97 -24.66 -6.60
N VAL A 142 4.07 -25.10 -7.21
CA VAL A 142 5.34 -24.37 -7.34
C VAL A 142 5.83 -24.60 -8.77
N ASN A 143 6.10 -23.54 -9.54
CA ASN A 143 6.51 -23.62 -10.96
C ASN A 143 5.60 -24.55 -11.79
N ASP A 144 4.28 -24.34 -11.73
CA ASP A 144 3.25 -25.12 -12.43
C ASP A 144 3.19 -26.61 -12.07
N LYS A 145 3.90 -27.02 -11.01
CA LYS A 145 3.92 -28.40 -10.51
C LYS A 145 3.28 -28.46 -9.14
N LYS A 146 2.34 -29.40 -8.97
CA LYS A 146 1.70 -29.64 -7.68
C LYS A 146 2.72 -30.18 -6.68
N ILE A 147 2.96 -29.44 -5.59
CA ILE A 147 3.86 -29.83 -4.50
C ILE A 147 3.10 -30.46 -3.33
N CYS A 148 1.83 -30.10 -3.16
CA CYS A 148 0.98 -30.63 -2.09
C CYS A 148 -0.40 -31.04 -2.60
N ALA A 149 -0.80 -32.28 -2.30
CA ALA A 149 -2.13 -32.79 -2.55
C ALA A 149 -2.99 -32.70 -1.30
N MET A 150 -4.28 -32.41 -1.46
CA MET A 150 -5.24 -32.34 -0.35
C MET A 150 -6.46 -33.19 -0.67
N GLY A 151 -6.91 -33.93 0.33
CA GLY A 151 -8.11 -34.76 0.29
C GLY A 151 -8.69 -34.81 1.69
N ILE A 152 -9.84 -34.16 1.88
CA ILE A 152 -10.46 -33.93 3.18
C ILE A 152 -11.85 -34.53 3.16
N HIS A 153 -12.30 -35.04 4.31
CA HIS A 153 -13.67 -35.40 4.57
C HIS A 153 -14.20 -34.64 5.78
N VAL A 154 -15.42 -34.12 5.69
CA VAL A 154 -16.08 -33.41 6.79
C VAL A 154 -17.42 -34.06 7.08
N SER A 155 -17.65 -34.41 8.35
CA SER A 155 -18.91 -34.97 8.83
C SER A 155 -19.24 -34.38 10.19
N GLN A 156 -20.46 -33.86 10.35
CA GLN A 156 -20.89 -33.18 11.60
C GLN A 156 -19.88 -32.12 12.05
N HIS A 157 -19.44 -31.28 11.10
CA HIS A 157 -18.43 -30.22 11.30
C HIS A 157 -17.02 -30.67 11.75
N LEU A 158 -16.78 -31.97 11.93
CA LEU A 158 -15.46 -32.53 12.22
C LEU A 158 -14.71 -32.88 10.93
N THR A 159 -13.46 -32.45 10.82
CA THR A 159 -12.59 -32.74 9.68
C THR A 159 -11.83 -34.05 9.88
N SER A 160 -11.53 -34.74 8.78
CA SER A 160 -10.74 -35.97 8.74
C SER A 160 -9.99 -36.04 7.41
N HIS A 161 -8.93 -36.84 7.35
CA HIS A 161 -7.89 -36.77 6.32
C HIS A 161 -7.23 -35.38 6.29
N GLY A 162 -6.57 -35.00 5.19
CA GLY A 162 -5.82 -33.76 5.16
C GLY A 162 -4.97 -33.61 3.91
N LEU A 163 -3.67 -33.43 4.10
CA LEU A 163 -2.73 -33.05 3.05
C LEU A 163 -1.49 -33.95 3.01
N ALA A 164 -0.85 -34.00 1.85
CA ALA A 164 0.41 -34.70 1.61
C ALA A 164 1.36 -33.77 0.84
N LEU A 165 2.40 -33.30 1.53
CA LEU A 165 3.43 -32.40 0.99
C LEU A 165 4.65 -33.20 0.55
N ASN A 166 5.09 -32.99 -0.69
CA ASN A 166 6.25 -33.67 -1.26
C ASN A 166 7.56 -33.01 -0.78
N CYS A 167 8.25 -33.65 0.17
CA CYS A 167 9.54 -33.17 0.66
C CYS A 167 10.69 -33.85 -0.09
N ASN A 168 10.91 -35.15 0.06
CA ASN A 168 11.98 -35.92 -0.59
C ASN A 168 11.45 -37.21 -1.25
N THR A 169 10.21 -37.19 -1.71
CA THR A 169 9.48 -38.34 -2.24
C THR A 169 10.00 -38.80 -3.59
N ASP A 170 10.06 -40.11 -3.83
CA ASP A 170 10.26 -40.63 -5.19
C ASP A 170 9.03 -40.29 -6.05
N LEU A 171 9.25 -39.46 -7.08
CA LEU A 171 8.17 -38.96 -7.91
C LEU A 171 7.69 -39.99 -8.95
N LYS A 172 8.40 -41.11 -9.14
CA LYS A 172 7.99 -42.19 -10.04
C LYS A 172 6.62 -42.77 -9.69
N TRP A 173 6.29 -42.81 -8.40
CA TRP A 173 4.98 -43.28 -7.93
C TRP A 173 3.80 -42.46 -8.49
N PHE A 174 4.01 -41.20 -8.89
CA PHE A 174 2.93 -40.37 -9.45
C PHE A 174 2.64 -40.69 -10.93
N GLN A 175 3.51 -41.44 -11.62
CA GLN A 175 3.27 -41.88 -13.02
C GLN A 175 2.07 -42.85 -13.13
N HIS A 176 1.68 -43.47 -12.01
CA HIS A 176 0.58 -44.43 -11.93
C HIS A 176 -0.73 -43.78 -11.45
N ILE A 177 -0.87 -42.45 -11.59
CA ILE A 177 -2.08 -41.70 -11.25
C ILE A 177 -2.51 -40.91 -12.48
N VAL A 178 -3.81 -40.95 -12.84
CA VAL A 178 -4.38 -40.07 -13.86
C VAL A 178 -4.84 -38.77 -13.21
N PRO A 179 -4.22 -37.61 -13.53
CA PRO A 179 -4.76 -36.31 -13.14
C PRO A 179 -5.97 -35.96 -14.01
N MET A 180 -7.07 -35.46 -13.42
CA MET A 180 -8.20 -34.91 -14.17
C MET A 180 -7.72 -33.74 -15.05
N PHE A 181 -7.48 -33.99 -16.33
CA PHE A 181 -7.52 -32.99 -17.39
C PHE A 181 -8.65 -33.40 -18.33
N ARG A 182 -9.76 -32.65 -18.33
CA ARG A 182 -10.70 -32.73 -19.43
C ARG A 182 -10.04 -32.09 -20.65
N ASN A 183 -9.90 -32.89 -21.71
CA ASN A 183 -9.61 -32.53 -23.10
C ASN A 183 -8.31 -31.75 -23.38
N SER A 184 -7.18 -32.44 -23.30
CA SER A 184 -6.10 -32.34 -24.31
C SER A 184 -5.06 -33.42 -24.02
N ILE A 185 -4.88 -34.33 -24.96
CA ILE A 185 -3.81 -35.32 -24.96
C ILE A 185 -2.51 -34.57 -25.30
N GLN A 186 -1.92 -33.92 -24.29
CA GLN A 186 -0.51 -33.51 -24.26
C GLN A 186 -0.17 -33.01 -22.85
N LYS A 187 0.92 -33.56 -22.26
CA LYS A 187 1.52 -33.31 -20.93
C LYS A 187 1.41 -34.44 -19.89
N ALA A 188 1.48 -35.70 -20.31
CA ALA A 188 1.78 -36.84 -19.44
C ALA A 188 3.23 -36.89 -18.91
N ALA A 189 3.93 -35.76 -18.77
CA ALA A 189 5.33 -35.71 -18.30
C ALA A 189 5.65 -34.62 -17.26
N GLU A 190 4.68 -33.83 -16.78
CA GLU A 190 4.98 -32.70 -15.88
C GLU A 190 4.02 -32.52 -14.69
N VAL A 191 3.37 -33.59 -14.24
CA VAL A 191 2.62 -33.55 -12.97
C VAL A 191 3.46 -34.27 -11.91
N SER A 192 3.98 -33.50 -10.94
CA SER A 192 4.90 -33.92 -9.88
C SER A 192 6.38 -34.08 -10.30
N LYS A 193 7.12 -32.97 -10.37
CA LYS A 193 8.58 -32.95 -10.62
C LYS A 193 9.34 -32.00 -9.68
N ARG A 194 8.92 -31.86 -8.42
CA ARG A 194 9.73 -31.13 -7.43
C ARG A 194 9.55 -31.68 -6.01
N CYS A 195 10.69 -31.85 -5.35
CA CYS A 195 10.86 -32.17 -3.95
C CYS A 195 11.52 -30.98 -3.27
N ILE A 196 11.19 -30.72 -2.00
CA ILE A 196 12.03 -29.91 -1.11
C ILE A 196 13.29 -30.73 -0.79
N HIS A 197 14.36 -30.56 -1.57
CA HIS A 197 15.63 -31.22 -1.30
C HIS A 197 16.21 -30.77 0.06
N LEU A 198 15.99 -31.58 1.09
CA LEU A 198 16.76 -31.52 2.33
C LEU A 198 18.11 -32.21 2.05
N GLY A 199 19.05 -31.46 1.49
CA GLY A 199 20.38 -31.97 1.13
C GLY A 199 21.14 -32.49 2.35
N ASN A 200 21.78 -33.66 2.18
CA ASN A 200 22.80 -34.19 3.07
C ASN A 200 23.87 -33.13 3.34
N THR A 201 24.01 -32.75 4.60
CA THR A 201 25.10 -31.96 5.13
C THR A 201 26.40 -32.76 5.06
N ASN A 202 27.17 -32.63 3.99
CA ASN A 202 28.62 -32.91 3.98
C ASN A 202 29.25 -32.52 2.63
N LYS A 203 29.66 -31.25 2.52
CA LYS A 203 30.92 -30.78 1.91
C LYS A 203 30.86 -29.25 1.80
N ALA A 204 31.46 -28.59 2.79
CA ALA A 204 31.74 -27.17 2.76
C ALA A 204 32.75 -26.89 1.64
N ALA A 205 32.29 -26.23 0.57
CA ALA A 205 33.16 -25.39 -0.23
C ALA A 205 33.30 -24.06 0.53
N THR A 206 34.53 -23.71 0.86
CA THR A 206 34.94 -22.50 1.58
C THR A 206 34.63 -21.24 0.75
N ALA A 207 33.37 -20.83 0.77
CA ALA A 207 33.04 -19.41 0.65
C ALA A 207 33.05 -18.85 2.06
N LYS A 208 33.84 -17.78 2.30
CA LYS A 208 33.73 -17.02 3.55
C LYS A 208 32.25 -16.64 3.75
N PRO A 209 31.59 -17.07 4.83
CA PRO A 209 30.26 -16.57 5.14
C PRO A 209 30.41 -15.09 5.50
N ALA A 210 29.57 -14.24 4.93
CA ALA A 210 29.17 -13.05 5.65
C ALA A 210 28.68 -13.49 7.03
N ALA A 211 29.15 -12.84 8.09
CA ALA A 211 28.94 -13.28 9.47
C ALA A 211 27.47 -13.66 9.73
N GLU A 212 27.22 -14.95 9.92
CA GLU A 212 25.95 -15.46 10.46
C GLU A 212 25.87 -14.94 11.90
N GLN A 213 25.11 -13.87 12.12
CA GLN A 213 24.78 -13.43 13.47
C GLN A 213 23.94 -14.55 14.13
N SER A 214 24.47 -15.13 15.21
CA SER A 214 23.75 -16.12 16.00
C SER A 214 22.51 -15.46 16.60
N LEU A 215 21.32 -15.92 16.21
CA LEU A 215 20.05 -15.49 16.81
C LEU A 215 20.09 -15.70 18.33
N LEU A 216 19.60 -14.72 19.08
CA LEU A 216 19.51 -14.78 20.54
C LEU A 216 18.27 -15.57 20.93
N GLU A 217 18.42 -16.49 21.89
CA GLU A 217 17.32 -17.23 22.47
C GLU A 217 16.78 -16.51 23.70
N VAL A 218 15.48 -16.23 23.72
CA VAL A 218 14.81 -15.56 24.84
C VAL A 218 13.47 -16.22 25.13
N PHE A 219 12.94 -16.02 26.34
CA PHE A 219 11.67 -16.59 26.78
C PHE A 219 10.72 -15.48 27.18
N ILE A 220 9.56 -15.40 26.55
CA ILE A 220 8.47 -14.48 26.89
C ILE A 220 7.31 -15.30 27.46
N ASP A 221 7.00 -15.14 28.75
CA ASP A 221 5.99 -15.94 29.45
C ASP A 221 6.17 -17.45 29.23
N ASP A 222 7.43 -17.90 29.42
CA ASP A 222 7.91 -19.27 29.17
C ASP A 222 7.84 -19.76 27.71
N LYS A 223 7.42 -18.93 26.76
CA LYS A 223 7.48 -19.22 25.33
C LYS A 223 8.86 -18.84 24.77
N ARG A 224 9.55 -19.84 24.21
CA ARG A 224 10.83 -19.66 23.52
C ARG A 224 10.64 -18.87 22.22
N VAL A 225 11.45 -17.83 22.02
CA VAL A 225 11.53 -17.06 20.77
C VAL A 225 12.99 -16.79 20.41
N LEU A 226 13.29 -16.87 19.12
CA LEU A 226 14.61 -16.57 18.56
C LEU A 226 14.54 -15.19 17.90
N VAL A 227 15.44 -14.30 18.26
CA VAL A 227 15.42 -12.90 17.82
C VAL A 227 16.80 -12.43 17.39
N GLU A 228 16.84 -11.45 16.50
CA GLU A 228 18.09 -10.84 16.05
C GLU A 228 18.72 -10.01 17.18
N PRO A 229 20.06 -9.96 17.28
CA PRO A 229 20.74 -9.05 18.21
C PRO A 229 20.26 -7.60 18.03
N GLY A 230 20.01 -6.91 19.14
CA GLY A 230 19.48 -5.53 19.12
C GLY A 230 17.95 -5.45 19.17
N THR A 231 17.23 -6.55 18.97
CA THR A 231 15.76 -6.60 19.15
C THR A 231 15.39 -6.22 20.59
N THR A 232 14.42 -5.31 20.75
CA THR A 232 13.93 -4.89 22.07
C THR A 232 13.04 -5.96 22.71
N VAL A 233 12.88 -5.92 24.04
CA VAL A 233 11.92 -6.81 24.74
C VAL A 233 10.50 -6.64 24.20
N LEU A 234 10.10 -5.42 23.82
CA LEU A 234 8.78 -5.14 23.24
C LEU A 234 8.58 -5.86 21.90
N GLN A 235 9.56 -5.76 21.00
CA GLN A 235 9.51 -6.45 19.70
C GLN A 235 9.56 -7.98 19.87
N ALA A 236 10.40 -8.49 20.78
CA ALA A 236 10.46 -9.91 21.09
C ALA A 236 9.12 -10.46 21.64
N ALA A 237 8.42 -9.69 22.46
CA ALA A 237 7.09 -10.03 22.96
C ALA A 237 6.04 -10.02 21.84
N ALA A 238 6.09 -9.05 20.92
CA ALA A 238 5.18 -8.97 19.78
C ALA A 238 5.28 -10.21 18.88
N LEU A 239 6.49 -10.77 18.67
CA LEU A 239 6.71 -11.98 17.87
C LEU A 239 6.00 -13.23 18.42
N VAL A 240 5.71 -13.29 19.72
CA VAL A 240 4.94 -14.38 20.35
C VAL A 240 3.46 -14.03 20.57
N GLY A 241 3.00 -12.92 19.98
CA GLY A 241 1.63 -12.42 20.07
C GLY A 241 1.29 -11.75 21.40
N VAL A 242 2.29 -11.27 22.15
CA VAL A 242 2.08 -10.53 23.40
C VAL A 242 2.27 -9.04 23.14
N GLU A 243 1.17 -8.28 23.16
CA GLU A 243 1.20 -6.83 23.03
C GLU A 243 1.41 -6.17 24.40
N ILE A 244 2.57 -5.51 24.56
CA ILE A 244 2.90 -4.75 25.78
C ILE A 244 2.34 -3.32 25.65
N PRO A 245 1.61 -2.80 26.67
CA PRO A 245 1.02 -1.47 26.60
C PRO A 245 2.09 -0.38 26.48
N ARG A 246 1.80 0.63 25.64
CA ARG A 246 2.74 1.66 25.21
C ARG A 246 2.05 2.99 24.98
N PHE A 247 2.74 4.09 25.34
CA PHE A 247 2.31 5.47 25.04
C PHE A 247 3.35 6.29 24.29
N CYS A 248 4.63 6.18 24.62
CA CYS A 248 5.68 6.94 23.93
C CYS A 248 6.31 6.15 22.78
N TYR A 249 6.39 4.84 22.91
CA TYR A 249 6.97 4.00 21.87
C TYR A 249 6.09 4.03 20.61
N HIS A 250 6.74 4.14 19.48
CA HIS A 250 6.16 4.09 18.15
C HIS A 250 7.16 3.38 17.25
N GLU A 251 6.70 2.55 16.33
CA GLU A 251 7.58 1.64 15.58
C GLU A 251 8.45 2.38 14.56
N ARG A 252 7.99 3.54 14.09
CA ARG A 252 8.67 4.39 13.11
C ARG A 252 9.36 5.64 13.70
N LEU A 253 9.43 5.76 15.03
CA LEU A 253 10.10 6.89 15.70
C LEU A 253 11.20 6.39 16.63
N ALA A 254 12.20 7.22 16.91
CA ALA A 254 13.26 6.86 17.85
C ALA A 254 12.72 6.53 19.25
N ILE A 255 13.37 5.61 19.96
CA ILE A 255 12.92 5.17 21.28
C ILE A 255 13.15 6.28 22.33
N ALA A 256 12.09 6.69 23.04
CA ALA A 256 12.18 7.73 24.07
C ALA A 256 12.28 7.19 25.51
N GLY A 257 11.35 6.31 25.92
CA GLY A 257 11.34 5.75 27.28
C GLY A 257 10.87 6.69 28.41
N ASN A 258 10.13 7.77 28.09
CA ASN A 258 9.65 8.74 29.08
C ASN A 258 8.36 8.31 29.83
N CYS A 259 7.45 7.56 29.20
CA CYS A 259 6.14 7.22 29.80
C CYS A 259 6.14 6.01 30.75
N ARG A 260 7.11 5.10 30.63
CA ARG A 260 7.24 3.87 31.45
C ARG A 260 6.03 2.91 31.48
N MET A 261 5.03 3.02 30.60
CA MET A 261 3.89 2.07 30.57
C MET A 261 4.30 0.63 30.21
N CYS A 262 5.41 0.47 29.48
CA CYS A 262 5.92 -0.81 29.01
C CYS A 262 6.80 -1.56 30.03
N LEU A 263 6.73 -1.21 31.32
CA LEU A 263 7.51 -1.89 32.36
C LEU A 263 7.13 -3.38 32.43
N VAL A 264 8.14 -4.25 32.43
CA VAL A 264 7.99 -5.71 32.56
C VAL A 264 9.05 -6.29 33.48
N GLU A 265 8.74 -7.41 34.13
CA GLU A 265 9.69 -8.18 34.94
C GLU A 265 10.59 -9.01 34.04
N VAL A 266 11.91 -8.89 34.25
CA VAL A 266 12.91 -9.78 33.66
C VAL A 266 13.57 -10.54 34.80
N GLU A 267 13.69 -11.86 34.66
CA GLU A 267 14.29 -12.70 35.68
C GLU A 267 15.71 -12.21 36.04
N LYS A 268 16.01 -12.20 37.34
CA LYS A 268 17.26 -11.66 37.92
C LYS A 268 17.44 -10.14 37.82
N SER A 269 16.46 -9.41 37.29
CA SER A 269 16.41 -7.95 37.42
C SER A 269 15.71 -7.56 38.74
N PRO A 270 16.32 -6.72 39.59
CA PRO A 270 15.70 -6.28 40.85
C PRO A 270 14.56 -5.28 40.65
N LYS A 271 14.41 -4.71 39.45
CA LYS A 271 13.38 -3.72 39.09
C LYS A 271 12.77 -4.05 37.73
N PRO A 272 11.50 -3.67 37.48
CA PRO A 272 10.92 -3.75 36.14
C PRO A 272 11.74 -2.94 35.14
N VAL A 273 11.94 -3.49 33.94
CA VAL A 273 12.69 -2.85 32.86
C VAL A 273 11.72 -2.29 31.83
N ALA A 274 12.11 -1.19 31.15
CA ALA A 274 11.30 -0.61 30.08
C ALA A 274 11.44 -1.47 28.81
N ALA A 275 10.39 -2.21 28.45
CA ALA A 275 10.44 -3.15 27.35
C ALA A 275 10.76 -2.51 25.99
N CYS A 276 10.36 -1.24 25.79
CA CYS A 276 10.55 -0.53 24.53
C CYS A 276 12.00 -0.14 24.24
N ALA A 277 12.87 -0.08 25.25
CA ALA A 277 14.24 0.41 25.12
C ALA A 277 15.28 -0.66 25.46
N MET A 278 14.92 -1.66 26.26
CA MET A 278 15.86 -2.68 26.68
C MET A 278 16.06 -3.71 25.55
N PRO A 279 17.26 -3.82 24.96
CA PRO A 279 17.57 -4.92 24.05
C PRO A 279 17.60 -6.24 24.82
N VAL A 280 17.14 -7.30 24.19
CA VAL A 280 17.15 -8.63 24.80
C VAL A 280 18.55 -9.24 24.84
N MET A 281 18.85 -10.02 25.87
CA MET A 281 20.07 -10.83 25.96
C MET A 281 19.74 -12.33 25.96
N ASN A 282 20.70 -13.14 25.49
CA ASN A 282 20.52 -14.58 25.42
C ASN A 282 20.18 -15.20 26.79
N GLY A 283 19.19 -16.08 26.82
CA GLY A 283 18.68 -16.75 28.01
C GLY A 283 17.75 -15.92 28.89
N TRP A 284 17.39 -14.69 28.50
CA TRP A 284 16.46 -13.86 29.26
C TRP A 284 15.07 -14.48 29.35
N ARG A 285 14.48 -14.38 30.54
CA ARG A 285 13.11 -14.80 30.85
C ARG A 285 12.30 -13.58 31.25
N VAL A 286 11.43 -13.12 30.35
CA VAL A 286 10.56 -11.96 30.52
C VAL A 286 9.18 -12.45 30.94
N LYS A 287 8.64 -11.88 32.02
CA LYS A 287 7.27 -12.16 32.50
C LYS A 287 6.42 -10.92 32.30
N THR A 288 5.49 -10.96 31.37
CA THR A 288 4.65 -9.81 31.00
C THR A 288 3.37 -9.69 31.84
N ASN A 289 3.04 -10.74 32.61
CA ASN A 289 1.81 -10.86 33.38
C ASN A 289 2.03 -11.06 34.90
N SER A 290 3.27 -10.89 35.39
CA SER A 290 3.59 -11.05 36.80
C SER A 290 2.92 -9.99 37.67
N SER A 291 2.81 -10.26 38.98
CA SER A 291 2.26 -9.29 39.93
C SER A 291 3.06 -7.98 39.96
N MET A 292 4.39 -8.07 39.82
CA MET A 292 5.26 -6.90 39.72
C MET A 292 4.96 -6.08 38.46
N THR A 293 4.81 -6.74 37.31
CA THR A 293 4.51 -6.09 36.03
C THR A 293 3.15 -5.39 36.05
N LYS A 294 2.11 -6.06 36.57
CA LYS A 294 0.77 -5.49 36.71
C LYS A 294 0.77 -4.25 37.61
N LYS A 295 1.39 -4.36 38.80
CA LYS A 295 1.48 -3.24 39.75
C LYS A 295 2.26 -2.05 39.18
N ALA A 296 3.29 -2.30 38.37
CA ALA A 296 4.02 -1.23 37.68
C ALA A 296 3.12 -0.50 36.66
N ARG A 297 2.32 -1.22 35.89
CA ARG A 297 1.38 -0.64 34.91
C ARG A 297 0.26 0.15 35.60
N GLU A 298 -0.33 -0.40 36.66
CA GLU A 298 -1.34 0.29 37.48
C GLU A 298 -0.80 1.60 38.05
N GLY A 299 0.41 1.59 38.60
CA GLY A 299 1.06 2.79 39.14
C GLY A 299 1.35 3.85 38.07
N VAL A 300 1.85 3.46 36.90
CA VAL A 300 2.08 4.39 35.78
C VAL A 300 0.76 4.98 35.28
N MET A 301 -0.26 4.15 35.10
CA MET A 301 -1.57 4.62 34.65
C MET A 301 -2.18 5.62 35.64
N GLU A 302 -2.05 5.36 36.94
CA GLU A 302 -2.50 6.29 37.96
C GLU A 302 -1.79 7.65 37.85
N PHE A 303 -0.45 7.67 37.71
CA PHE A 303 0.29 8.94 37.52
C PHE A 303 -0.13 9.70 36.26
N LEU A 304 -0.45 9.00 35.17
CA LEU A 304 -0.95 9.63 33.95
C LEU A 304 -2.33 10.26 34.18
N LEU A 305 -3.22 9.60 34.92
CA LEU A 305 -4.59 10.05 35.18
C LEU A 305 -4.71 11.08 36.30
N VAL A 306 -3.75 11.18 37.22
CA VAL A 306 -3.73 12.16 38.33
C VAL A 306 -3.96 13.57 37.81
N ASN A 307 -3.24 13.98 36.76
CA ASN A 307 -3.31 15.33 36.19
C ASN A 307 -4.05 15.39 34.85
N HIS A 308 -4.59 14.28 34.35
CA HIS A 308 -5.38 14.27 33.11
C HIS A 308 -6.80 14.82 33.37
N PRO A 309 -7.37 15.64 32.47
CA PRO A 309 -8.70 16.22 32.63
C PRO A 309 -9.81 15.18 32.40
N LEU A 310 -10.99 15.44 32.97
CA LEU A 310 -12.18 14.59 32.83
C LEU A 310 -12.96 14.92 31.54
N ASP A 311 -12.23 15.03 30.44
CA ASP A 311 -12.72 15.54 29.16
C ASP A 311 -13.29 14.47 28.23
N CYS A 312 -13.29 13.20 28.63
CA CYS A 312 -13.63 12.07 27.75
C CYS A 312 -14.92 12.29 26.92
N PRO A 313 -16.03 12.86 27.44
CA PRO A 313 -17.24 13.10 26.65
C PRO A 313 -17.06 14.12 25.51
N ILE A 314 -16.30 15.19 25.77
CA ILE A 314 -16.02 16.28 24.83
C ILE A 314 -14.71 16.07 24.06
N CYS A 315 -14.03 14.95 24.28
CA CYS A 315 -12.80 14.59 23.59
C CYS A 315 -13.14 13.93 22.26
N ASP A 316 -12.61 14.44 21.15
CA ASP A 316 -12.86 13.86 19.82
C ASP A 316 -12.25 12.47 19.66
N GLN A 317 -11.17 12.18 20.39
CA GLN A 317 -10.54 10.85 20.44
C GLN A 317 -11.22 9.91 21.44
N GLY A 318 -12.26 10.36 22.17
CA GLY A 318 -13.04 9.48 23.04
C GLY A 318 -13.63 8.31 22.23
N GLY A 319 -13.35 7.08 22.66
CA GLY A 319 -13.70 5.84 21.95
C GLY A 319 -12.61 5.25 21.04
N GLU A 320 -11.52 5.97 20.81
CA GLU A 320 -10.32 5.47 20.10
C GLU A 320 -9.02 5.96 20.77
N CYS A 321 -9.08 6.21 22.08
CA CYS A 321 -7.99 6.78 22.86
C CYS A 321 -7.18 5.66 23.51
N ASP A 322 -5.89 5.56 23.17
CA ASP A 322 -4.98 4.59 23.80
C ASP A 322 -5.01 4.68 25.33
N LEU A 323 -5.11 5.91 25.88
CA LEU A 323 -5.15 6.12 27.34
C LEU A 323 -6.42 5.57 27.95
N GLN A 324 -7.56 5.71 27.27
CA GLN A 324 -8.83 5.17 27.72
C GLN A 324 -8.78 3.64 27.70
N ASP A 325 -8.38 3.05 26.58
CA ASP A 325 -8.38 1.60 26.37
C ASP A 325 -7.38 0.91 27.31
N GLN A 326 -6.17 1.45 27.44
CA GLN A 326 -5.15 0.89 28.32
C GLN A 326 -5.47 1.12 29.81
N SER A 327 -6.19 2.20 30.16
CA SER A 327 -6.69 2.40 31.52
C SER A 327 -7.71 1.32 31.88
N MET A 328 -8.67 1.06 30.98
CA MET A 328 -9.68 0.02 31.18
C MET A 328 -9.08 -1.40 31.23
N ALA A 329 -8.01 -1.66 30.45
CA ALA A 329 -7.41 -2.98 30.35
C ALA A 329 -6.33 -3.27 31.42
N PHE A 330 -5.53 -2.27 31.80
CA PHE A 330 -4.33 -2.46 32.64
C PHE A 330 -4.25 -1.51 33.85
N GLY A 331 -5.13 -0.50 33.94
CA GLY A 331 -5.18 0.46 35.03
C GLY A 331 -5.95 -0.05 36.25
N SER A 332 -5.89 0.73 37.34
CA SER A 332 -6.74 0.57 38.52
C SER A 332 -8.18 1.02 38.22
N ASP A 333 -9.17 0.45 38.91
CA ASP A 333 -10.60 0.78 38.76
C ASP A 333 -11.00 2.11 39.41
N ARG A 334 -10.13 2.66 40.28
CA ARG A 334 -10.41 3.86 41.08
C ARG A 334 -9.19 4.77 41.19
N SER A 335 -9.47 6.07 41.31
CA SER A 335 -8.47 7.09 41.65
C SER A 335 -8.29 7.18 43.17
N ARG A 336 -7.04 7.41 43.61
CA ARG A 336 -6.73 7.83 44.99
C ARG A 336 -6.51 9.33 45.12
N PHE A 337 -6.40 10.04 43.98
CA PHE A 337 -6.20 11.48 43.97
C PHE A 337 -7.50 12.18 44.37
N THR A 338 -7.54 12.60 45.62
CA THR A 338 -8.51 13.54 46.18
C THR A 338 -7.79 14.85 46.38
N ASP A 339 -8.30 15.93 45.78
CA ASP A 339 -7.72 17.28 45.90
C ASP A 339 -8.01 17.86 47.29
N ILE A 340 -7.30 17.36 48.30
CA ILE A 340 -7.52 17.71 49.72
C ILE A 340 -7.04 19.15 50.00
N ASP A 341 -6.09 19.66 49.20
CA ASP A 341 -5.44 20.96 49.42
C ASP A 341 -5.95 22.07 48.45
N PHE A 342 -7.06 21.85 47.75
CA PHE A 342 -7.62 22.78 46.74
C PHE A 342 -6.62 23.23 45.65
N SER A 343 -5.61 22.39 45.40
CA SER A 343 -4.55 22.65 44.42
C SER A 343 -4.99 22.37 42.98
N GLY A 344 -6.07 21.60 42.81
CA GLY A 344 -6.63 21.22 41.53
C GLY A 344 -5.74 20.27 40.73
N LYS A 345 -6.30 19.74 39.64
CA LYS A 345 -5.48 19.18 38.55
C LYS A 345 -4.80 20.33 37.82
N ARG A 346 -3.59 20.12 37.31
CA ARG A 346 -2.96 21.11 36.42
C ARG A 346 -3.84 21.37 35.19
N ALA A 347 -3.83 22.61 34.71
CA ALA A 347 -4.42 22.99 33.43
C ALA A 347 -3.36 23.72 32.60
N VAL A 348 -3.37 23.49 31.29
CA VAL A 348 -2.41 24.06 30.34
C VAL A 348 -3.18 24.81 29.28
N GLU A 349 -2.71 26.01 28.96
CA GLU A 349 -3.24 26.83 27.88
C GLU A 349 -3.06 26.13 26.52
N ASP A 350 -4.09 26.19 25.69
CA ASP A 350 -4.06 25.63 24.33
C ASP A 350 -3.17 26.47 23.40
N LYS A 351 -2.46 25.82 22.47
CA LYS A 351 -1.46 26.46 21.62
C LYS A 351 -1.90 26.42 20.16
N ASP A 352 -2.11 27.58 19.52
CA ASP A 352 -2.50 27.57 18.12
C ASP A 352 -1.32 27.26 17.19
N ILE A 353 -1.23 26.00 16.75
CA ILE A 353 -0.21 25.51 15.82
C ILE A 353 -0.72 25.42 14.38
N GLY A 354 -1.90 25.96 14.06
CA GLY A 354 -2.38 26.06 12.68
C GLY A 354 -3.81 25.59 12.42
N PRO A 355 -4.28 25.66 11.18
CA PRO A 355 -5.67 25.38 10.83
C PRO A 355 -6.02 23.89 10.78
N LEU A 356 -5.03 22.99 10.76
CA LEU A 356 -5.23 21.55 10.62
C LEU A 356 -5.34 20.82 11.96
N VAL A 357 -4.43 21.11 12.89
CA VAL A 357 -4.34 20.42 14.19
C VAL A 357 -4.93 21.30 15.28
N LYS A 358 -5.99 20.81 15.92
CA LYS A 358 -6.57 21.40 17.13
C LYS A 358 -5.84 20.85 18.35
N THR A 359 -5.35 21.76 19.17
CA THR A 359 -4.60 21.44 20.40
C THR A 359 -5.47 21.62 21.62
N ILE A 360 -5.51 20.61 22.49
CA ILE A 360 -6.02 20.74 23.87
C ILE A 360 -4.94 20.22 24.81
N MET A 361 -4.04 21.11 25.23
CA MET A 361 -2.76 20.70 25.85
C MET A 361 -2.90 20.18 27.27
N THR A 362 -3.99 20.50 27.95
CA THR A 362 -4.33 19.91 29.26
C THR A 362 -4.44 18.38 29.18
N ARG A 363 -4.83 17.82 28.03
CA ARG A 363 -4.92 16.36 27.81
C ARG A 363 -3.56 15.71 27.54
N CYS A 364 -2.51 16.48 27.23
CA CYS A 364 -1.22 15.94 26.84
C CYS A 364 -0.55 15.21 28.02
N ILE A 365 -0.08 13.99 27.77
CA ILE A 365 0.65 13.15 28.73
C ILE A 365 2.17 13.25 28.60
N HIS A 366 2.67 14.21 27.82
CA HIS A 366 4.10 14.46 27.59
C HIS A 366 4.89 13.24 27.08
N CYS A 367 4.27 12.43 26.23
CA CYS A 367 4.93 11.25 25.64
C CYS A 367 5.98 11.59 24.56
N THR A 368 6.04 12.87 24.14
CA THR A 368 6.95 13.43 23.13
C THR A 368 6.95 12.70 21.77
N ARG A 369 5.87 11.99 21.41
CA ARG A 369 5.72 11.39 20.06
C ARG A 369 5.68 12.45 18.97
N CYS A 370 4.87 13.51 19.15
CA CYS A 370 4.73 14.58 18.16
C CYS A 370 6.03 15.34 17.91
N ILE A 371 6.84 15.56 18.96
CA ILE A 371 8.15 16.23 18.86
C ILE A 371 9.12 15.39 18.02
N ARG A 372 9.24 14.10 18.33
CA ARG A 372 10.10 13.18 17.55
C ARG A 372 9.63 13.07 16.11
N PHE A 373 8.33 12.99 15.87
CA PHE A 373 7.81 13.00 14.50
C PHE A 373 8.15 14.29 13.76
N ALA A 374 7.93 15.45 14.39
CA ALA A 374 8.22 16.74 13.79
C ALA A 374 9.71 16.84 13.40
N SER A 375 10.62 16.39 14.26
CA SER A 375 12.06 16.43 14.02
C SER A 375 12.56 15.34 13.06
N GLU A 376 12.18 14.09 13.27
CA GLU A 376 12.74 12.92 12.55
C GLU A 376 12.06 12.70 11.20
N VAL A 377 10.73 12.80 11.13
CA VAL A 377 9.93 12.39 9.95
C VAL A 377 9.48 13.58 9.13
N ALA A 378 8.90 14.62 9.74
CA ALA A 378 8.49 15.83 9.03
C ALA A 378 9.68 16.76 8.75
N GLY A 379 10.73 16.69 9.56
CA GLY A 379 11.92 17.52 9.42
C GLY A 379 11.74 19.00 9.68
N VAL A 380 10.80 19.33 10.57
CA VAL A 380 10.50 20.68 11.01
C VAL A 380 10.58 20.71 12.54
N ASP A 381 11.65 21.31 13.06
CA ASP A 381 11.95 21.38 14.51
C ASP A 381 11.15 22.47 15.24
N ASP A 382 9.85 22.58 14.97
CA ASP A 382 8.98 23.60 15.55
C ASP A 382 8.35 23.18 16.89
N LEU A 383 8.13 21.88 17.08
CA LEU A 383 7.58 21.33 18.31
C LEU A 383 8.69 20.95 19.29
N GLY A 384 8.57 21.38 20.54
CA GLY A 384 9.52 21.05 21.59
C GLY A 384 8.88 20.94 22.98
N THR A 385 9.72 20.74 23.98
CA THR A 385 9.34 20.82 25.40
C THR A 385 9.89 22.10 26.00
N THR A 386 9.03 22.90 26.61
CA THR A 386 9.39 24.12 27.34
C THR A 386 9.09 23.93 28.83
N GLY A 387 9.92 24.48 29.71
CA GLY A 387 9.79 24.28 31.16
C GLY A 387 10.30 22.92 31.66
N ARG A 388 9.93 22.55 32.91
CA ARG A 388 10.35 21.30 33.58
C ARG A 388 9.33 20.88 34.63
N GLY A 389 9.35 19.61 35.04
CA GLY A 389 8.43 19.09 36.06
C GLY A 389 6.99 18.95 35.55
N SER A 390 6.00 19.20 36.42
CA SER A 390 4.57 19.19 36.05
C SER A 390 4.19 20.30 35.06
N ASP A 391 4.93 21.41 35.11
CA ASP A 391 4.65 22.63 34.34
C ASP A 391 5.36 22.61 32.98
N MET A 392 6.02 21.49 32.64
CA MET A 392 6.55 21.26 31.32
C MET A 392 5.41 21.25 30.30
N GLN A 393 5.56 21.97 29.19
CA GLN A 393 4.57 22.07 28.12
C GLN A 393 5.16 21.57 26.81
N VAL A 394 4.33 20.86 26.04
CA VAL A 394 4.65 20.45 24.67
C VAL A 394 3.98 21.42 23.71
N GLY A 395 4.73 21.97 22.77
CA GLY A 395 4.23 22.92 21.79
C GLY A 395 5.34 23.73 21.15
N THR A 396 4.98 24.80 20.47
CA THR A 396 5.91 25.83 19.99
C THR A 396 6.20 26.82 21.12
N TYR A 397 7.44 27.27 21.28
CA TYR A 397 7.79 28.26 22.31
C TYR A 397 7.15 29.62 22.03
N ILE A 398 7.09 30.01 20.76
CA ILE A 398 6.39 31.20 20.25
C ILE A 398 5.09 30.80 19.55
N GLU A 399 4.20 31.76 19.30
CA GLU A 399 3.05 31.57 18.41
C GLU A 399 3.54 31.38 16.96
N LYS A 400 3.82 30.12 16.62
CA LYS A 400 4.26 29.68 15.30
C LYS A 400 3.36 28.57 14.82
N THR A 401 2.89 28.68 13.60
CA THR A 401 2.15 27.61 12.93
C THR A 401 3.10 26.46 12.60
N PHE A 402 2.70 25.22 12.87
CA PHE A 402 3.44 24.02 12.46
C PHE A 402 3.25 23.80 10.96
N LEU A 403 4.15 24.39 10.17
CA LEU A 403 4.09 24.42 8.72
C LEU A 403 4.88 23.26 8.11
N SER A 404 4.20 22.15 7.86
CA SER A 404 4.71 21.01 7.11
C SER A 404 3.60 20.43 6.26
N GLU A 405 3.98 19.81 5.15
CA GLU A 405 3.12 19.02 4.28
C GLU A 405 2.65 17.69 4.90
N LEU A 406 3.21 17.31 6.05
CA LEU A 406 2.90 16.10 6.82
C LEU A 406 2.45 16.41 8.25
N SER A 407 2.04 17.65 8.52
CA SER A 407 1.76 18.14 9.86
C SER A 407 0.62 17.39 10.56
N GLY A 408 -0.39 16.95 9.81
CA GLY A 408 -1.58 16.27 10.30
C GLY A 408 -1.35 14.87 10.83
N ASN A 409 -0.22 14.22 10.52
CA ASN A 409 0.10 12.89 11.04
C ASN A 409 0.34 12.88 12.55
N VAL A 410 0.62 14.03 13.17
CA VAL A 410 0.71 14.13 14.64
C VAL A 410 -0.60 13.79 15.35
N ILE A 411 -1.73 13.87 14.64
CA ILE A 411 -3.06 13.52 15.15
C ILE A 411 -3.14 12.01 15.38
N ASP A 412 -2.75 11.20 14.38
CA ASP A 412 -2.77 9.74 14.49
C ASP A 412 -1.73 9.24 15.51
N LEU A 413 -0.61 9.95 15.61
CA LEU A 413 0.45 9.62 16.57
C LEU A 413 0.07 9.90 18.03
N CYS A 414 -0.85 10.83 18.26
CA CYS A 414 -1.19 11.25 19.60
C CYS A 414 -1.98 10.14 20.30
N PRO A 415 -1.45 9.54 21.39
CA PRO A 415 -2.18 8.48 22.10
C PRO A 415 -3.38 9.01 22.90
N VAL A 416 -3.58 10.33 22.90
CA VAL A 416 -4.59 11.05 23.68
C VAL A 416 -5.14 12.19 22.83
N GLY A 417 -6.36 12.65 23.11
CA GLY A 417 -7.02 13.71 22.34
C GLY A 417 -6.49 15.13 22.59
N ALA A 418 -5.16 15.27 22.77
CA ALA A 418 -4.46 16.54 22.88
C ALA A 418 -4.16 17.15 21.51
N LEU A 419 -3.91 16.32 20.49
CA LEU A 419 -3.76 16.76 19.09
C LEU A 419 -4.84 16.06 18.28
N THR A 420 -5.83 16.82 17.81
CA THR A 420 -7.00 16.31 17.08
C THR A 420 -7.17 17.05 15.77
N SER A 421 -7.92 16.50 14.81
CA SER A 421 -8.20 17.17 13.55
C SER A 421 -9.18 18.33 13.77
N LYS A 422 -8.74 19.56 13.47
CA LYS A 422 -9.57 20.78 13.57
C LYS A 422 -10.74 20.72 12.57
N PRO A 423 -10.58 20.29 11.30
CA PRO A 423 -11.70 20.12 10.36
C PRO A 423 -12.73 19.05 10.77
N TYR A 424 -12.30 17.99 11.48
CA TYR A 424 -13.17 16.90 11.92
C TYR A 424 -13.82 17.15 13.30
N SER A 425 -13.36 18.16 14.03
CA SER A 425 -13.69 18.35 15.45
C SER A 425 -15.21 18.41 15.68
N PHE A 426 -15.70 17.57 16.60
CA PHE A 426 -17.11 17.45 16.98
C PHE A 426 -18.10 17.04 15.88
N THR A 427 -17.63 16.64 14.71
CA THR A 427 -18.52 16.24 13.60
C THR A 427 -19.05 14.82 13.76
N ALA A 428 -18.24 13.93 14.33
CA ALA A 428 -18.54 12.51 14.49
C ALA A 428 -17.80 11.85 15.67
N ARG A 429 -18.09 10.58 15.90
CA ARG A 429 -17.41 9.68 16.84
C ARG A 429 -16.91 8.40 16.16
N PRO A 430 -15.85 7.76 16.67
CA PRO A 430 -15.25 6.62 15.98
C PRO A 430 -16.23 5.44 15.76
N TRP A 431 -17.06 5.13 16.76
CA TRP A 431 -17.98 3.99 16.76
C TRP A 431 -19.20 4.10 15.83
N GLU A 432 -19.54 5.32 15.37
CA GLU A 432 -20.64 5.53 14.41
C GLU A 432 -20.16 5.52 12.95
N THR A 433 -18.85 5.56 12.72
CA THR A 433 -18.27 5.61 11.38
C THR A 433 -18.10 4.21 10.80
N ARG A 434 -18.34 4.08 9.49
CA ARG A 434 -17.95 2.90 8.72
C ARG A 434 -16.58 3.16 8.10
N ARG A 435 -15.72 2.15 8.17
CA ARG A 435 -14.35 2.21 7.66
C ARG A 435 -14.28 1.48 6.32
N ILE A 436 -13.91 2.20 5.27
CA ILE A 436 -13.74 1.65 3.92
C ILE A 436 -12.26 1.81 3.53
N GLU A 437 -11.57 0.71 3.34
CA GLU A 437 -10.18 0.70 2.86
C GLU A 437 -10.16 1.07 1.38
N SER A 438 -9.31 2.03 1.01
CA SER A 438 -9.23 2.57 -0.35
C SER A 438 -7.82 3.11 -0.60
N ILE A 439 -7.64 3.86 -1.69
CA ILE A 439 -6.39 4.53 -2.04
C ILE A 439 -6.61 6.01 -2.31
N ASP A 440 -5.57 6.80 -2.04
CA ASP A 440 -5.49 8.19 -2.43
C ASP A 440 -5.08 8.35 -3.90
N VAL A 441 -5.54 9.45 -4.51
CA VAL A 441 -5.29 9.82 -5.90
C VAL A 441 -4.80 11.27 -6.07
N LEU A 442 -4.59 12.02 -4.97
CA LEU A 442 -4.18 13.42 -5.03
C LEU A 442 -2.70 13.64 -5.43
N ASP A 443 -1.91 12.57 -5.42
CA ASP A 443 -0.57 12.47 -5.99
C ASP A 443 -0.38 11.10 -6.68
N ALA A 444 0.80 10.86 -7.26
CA ALA A 444 1.11 9.57 -7.90
C ALA A 444 1.64 8.48 -6.94
N VAL A 445 1.72 8.74 -5.64
CA VAL A 445 2.25 7.77 -4.67
C VAL A 445 1.28 6.60 -4.47
N GLY A 446 -0.02 6.87 -4.56
CA GLY A 446 -1.07 5.86 -4.36
C GLY A 446 -1.14 5.40 -2.90
N SER A 447 -1.08 6.35 -1.96
CA SER A 447 -1.09 6.09 -0.52
C SER A 447 -2.33 5.29 -0.11
N ASN A 448 -2.15 4.24 0.70
CA ASN A 448 -3.29 3.45 1.20
C ASN A 448 -4.02 4.24 2.29
N ILE A 449 -5.34 4.31 2.20
CA ILE A 449 -6.17 5.11 3.11
C ILE A 449 -7.37 4.33 3.63
N VAL A 450 -7.93 4.81 4.74
CA VAL A 450 -9.24 4.42 5.26
C VAL A 450 -10.16 5.63 5.18
N VAL A 451 -11.16 5.54 4.31
CA VAL A 451 -12.23 6.53 4.21
C VAL A 451 -13.26 6.20 5.31
N SER A 452 -13.36 7.08 6.30
CA SER A 452 -14.33 6.96 7.38
C SER A 452 -15.57 7.75 7.02
N MET A 453 -16.69 7.05 6.82
CA MET A 453 -17.95 7.65 6.41
C MET A 453 -19.03 7.53 7.49
N ARG A 454 -20.00 8.44 7.46
CA ARG A 454 -21.24 8.35 8.24
C ARG A 454 -22.38 8.86 7.38
N THR A 455 -23.51 8.15 7.35
CA THR A 455 -24.75 8.61 6.67
C THR A 455 -24.52 9.16 5.25
N ASN A 456 -23.74 8.44 4.44
CA ASN A 456 -23.39 8.81 3.06
C ASN A 456 -22.49 10.06 2.90
N GLU A 457 -21.75 10.41 3.93
CA GLU A 457 -20.83 11.54 3.93
C GLU A 457 -19.45 11.09 4.40
N VAL A 458 -18.39 11.56 3.73
CA VAL A 458 -17.01 11.34 4.20
C VAL A 458 -16.75 12.27 5.38
N MET A 459 -16.44 11.68 6.52
CA MET A 459 -16.19 12.40 7.76
C MET A 459 -14.71 12.71 7.96
N ARG A 460 -13.84 11.74 7.66
CA ARG A 460 -12.37 11.88 7.71
C ARG A 460 -11.68 10.83 6.85
N ILE A 461 -10.41 11.07 6.53
CA ILE A 461 -9.51 10.13 5.87
C ILE A 461 -8.32 9.85 6.81
N LEU A 462 -8.04 8.57 7.01
CA LEU A 462 -6.92 8.08 7.82
C LEU A 462 -5.94 7.29 6.94
N PRO A 463 -4.64 7.21 7.28
CA PRO A 463 -3.72 6.29 6.63
C PRO A 463 -4.10 4.83 6.94
N LEU A 464 -3.86 3.95 5.97
CA LEU A 464 -3.82 2.51 6.18
C LEU A 464 -2.36 2.05 6.10
N LEU A 465 -1.97 1.16 7.02
CA LEU A 465 -0.61 0.65 7.11
C LEU A 465 -0.23 -0.11 5.82
N ASN A 466 0.77 0.39 5.09
CA ASN A 466 1.40 -0.30 3.97
C ASN A 466 2.90 0.03 3.92
N GLU A 467 3.70 -0.91 4.42
CA GLU A 467 5.17 -0.85 4.44
C GLU A 467 5.79 -0.55 3.08
N ALA A 468 5.17 -1.01 2.00
CA ALA A 468 5.71 -0.86 0.66
C ALA A 468 5.47 0.54 0.07
N VAL A 469 4.51 1.30 0.59
CA VAL A 469 4.10 2.60 0.04
C VAL A 469 4.25 3.67 1.10
N ASN A 470 3.23 3.87 1.94
CA ASN A 470 3.13 5.02 2.84
C ASN A 470 3.57 4.76 4.28
N GLU A 471 4.01 3.55 4.63
CA GLU A 471 4.11 3.10 6.03
C GLU A 471 2.76 3.35 6.70
N GLU A 472 2.68 4.32 7.60
CA GLU A 472 1.45 4.75 8.28
C GLU A 472 1.22 6.25 8.13
N TRP A 473 1.96 6.91 7.24
CA TRP A 473 1.88 8.35 7.04
C TRP A 473 0.92 8.69 5.91
N LEU A 474 0.41 9.92 5.93
CA LEU A 474 -0.43 10.48 4.88
C LEU A 474 -0.13 11.96 4.72
N ALA A 475 -0.03 12.42 3.48
CA ALA A 475 0.16 13.83 3.19
C ALA A 475 -1.06 14.68 3.62
N ASP A 476 -0.85 15.92 4.03
CA ASP A 476 -1.92 16.78 4.55
C ASP A 476 -2.99 17.06 3.51
N LYS A 477 -2.60 17.23 2.24
CA LYS A 477 -3.55 17.37 1.13
C LYS A 477 -4.49 16.15 1.07
N SER A 478 -3.95 14.93 1.12
CA SER A 478 -4.69 13.66 1.10
C SER A 478 -5.58 13.48 2.34
N ARG A 479 -5.11 13.93 3.50
CA ARG A 479 -5.82 13.82 4.78
C ARG A 479 -7.03 14.76 4.88
N PHE A 480 -6.91 15.98 4.35
CA PHE A 480 -7.84 17.06 4.65
C PHE A 480 -8.66 17.58 3.45
N SER A 481 -8.35 17.19 2.21
CA SER A 481 -9.11 17.64 1.03
C SER A 481 -10.48 16.94 0.85
N TYR A 482 -10.90 16.09 1.80
CA TYR A 482 -12.18 15.38 1.73
C TYR A 482 -13.40 16.31 1.84
N ASP A 483 -13.23 17.52 2.38
CA ASP A 483 -14.27 18.56 2.35
C ASP A 483 -14.51 19.09 0.92
N GLY A 484 -13.47 19.08 0.07
CA GLY A 484 -13.55 19.39 -1.35
C GLY A 484 -14.49 18.43 -2.10
N LEU A 485 -14.62 17.18 -1.66
CA LEU A 485 -15.53 16.20 -2.28
C LEU A 485 -17.02 16.57 -2.18
N LYS A 486 -17.36 17.55 -1.32
CA LYS A 486 -18.74 18.01 -1.07
C LYS A 486 -19.06 19.34 -1.76
N THR A 487 -18.04 20.08 -2.21
CA THR A 487 -18.19 21.43 -2.74
C THR A 487 -18.03 21.44 -4.26
N GLN A 488 -18.75 22.32 -4.95
CA GLN A 488 -18.66 22.52 -6.41
C GLN A 488 -18.80 21.22 -7.25
N ARG A 489 -19.58 20.25 -6.75
CA ARG A 489 -19.81 18.97 -7.41
C ARG A 489 -20.78 19.10 -8.58
N LEU A 490 -20.45 18.46 -9.69
CA LEU A 490 -21.34 18.33 -10.84
C LEU A 490 -22.33 17.19 -10.56
N ALA A 491 -23.59 17.54 -10.38
CA ALA A 491 -24.65 16.60 -10.02
C ALA A 491 -25.63 16.30 -11.16
N PHE A 492 -25.69 17.13 -12.21
CA PHE A 492 -26.65 17.00 -13.30
C PHE A 492 -25.94 17.16 -14.65
N PRO A 493 -26.37 16.41 -15.69
CA PRO A 493 -25.97 16.69 -17.07
C PRO A 493 -26.39 18.10 -17.47
N MET A 494 -25.53 18.81 -18.20
CA MET A 494 -25.84 20.17 -18.65
C MET A 494 -25.47 20.37 -20.12
N ILE A 495 -26.28 21.15 -20.83
CA ILE A 495 -26.00 21.58 -22.21
C ILE A 495 -26.04 23.10 -22.26
N LYS A 496 -25.12 23.70 -23.01
CA LYS A 496 -25.08 25.13 -23.26
C LYS A 496 -26.20 25.51 -24.23
N ASP A 497 -27.03 26.45 -23.83
CA ASP A 497 -28.13 26.93 -24.66
C ASP A 497 -27.69 28.04 -25.63
N ASN A 498 -28.63 28.54 -26.43
CA ASN A 498 -28.36 29.61 -27.40
C ASN A 498 -27.96 30.95 -26.75
N SER A 499 -28.22 31.15 -25.45
CA SER A 499 -27.74 32.31 -24.69
C SER A 499 -26.31 32.13 -24.15
N GLY A 500 -25.72 30.94 -24.34
CA GLY A 500 -24.38 30.63 -23.87
C GLY A 500 -24.32 30.13 -22.42
N GLU A 501 -25.47 29.89 -21.78
CA GLU A 501 -25.56 29.41 -20.40
C GLU A 501 -25.79 27.90 -20.34
N LEU A 502 -25.16 27.23 -19.37
CA LEU A 502 -25.34 25.79 -19.13
C LEU A 502 -26.66 25.55 -18.39
N LYS A 503 -27.55 24.73 -18.97
CA LYS A 503 -28.82 24.32 -18.36
C LYS A 503 -28.82 22.84 -18.05
N ALA A 504 -29.31 22.49 -16.86
CA ALA A 504 -29.49 21.11 -16.46
C ALA A 504 -30.58 20.43 -17.31
N VAL A 505 -30.27 19.22 -17.77
CA VAL A 505 -31.11 18.41 -18.66
C VAL A 505 -31.00 16.93 -18.25
N GLU A 506 -31.89 16.10 -18.78
CA GLU A 506 -31.87 14.65 -18.54
C GLU A 506 -30.71 13.97 -19.29
N TRP A 507 -30.34 12.76 -18.84
CA TRP A 507 -29.24 12.00 -19.43
C TRP A 507 -29.51 11.63 -20.89
N GLU A 508 -30.74 11.23 -21.23
CA GLU A 508 -31.12 10.80 -22.57
C GLU A 508 -30.91 11.90 -23.61
N ASP A 509 -31.34 13.12 -23.29
CA ASP A 509 -31.17 14.29 -24.17
C ASP A 509 -29.69 14.62 -24.34
N THR A 510 -28.95 14.64 -23.23
CA THR A 510 -27.52 14.99 -23.23
C THR A 510 -26.68 13.99 -24.02
N LEU A 511 -26.90 12.69 -23.79
CA LEU A 511 -26.18 11.64 -24.49
C LEU A 511 -26.56 11.60 -25.97
N SER A 512 -27.83 11.84 -26.32
CA SER A 512 -28.28 11.91 -27.71
C SER A 512 -27.63 13.06 -28.47
N VAL A 513 -27.51 14.25 -27.84
CA VAL A 513 -26.84 15.40 -28.46
C VAL A 513 -25.34 15.14 -28.58
N ALA A 514 -24.69 14.64 -27.52
CA ALA A 514 -23.27 14.30 -27.53
C ALA A 514 -22.94 13.25 -28.61
N ALA A 515 -23.73 12.18 -28.71
CA ALA A 515 -23.56 11.12 -29.71
C ALA A 515 -23.68 11.65 -31.15
N LYS A 516 -24.68 12.50 -31.42
CA LYS A 516 -24.84 13.15 -32.75
C LYS A 516 -23.62 13.98 -33.11
N ILE A 517 -23.12 14.78 -32.17
CA ILE A 517 -21.96 15.66 -32.40
C ILE A 517 -20.69 14.83 -32.65
N LEU A 518 -20.46 13.79 -31.85
CA LEU A 518 -19.32 12.89 -32.01
C LEU A 518 -19.37 12.14 -33.34
N ASN A 519 -20.52 11.64 -33.76
CA ASN A 519 -20.67 11.00 -35.08
C ASN A 519 -20.44 11.98 -36.23
N ASN A 520 -20.92 13.22 -36.12
CA ASN A 520 -20.73 14.26 -37.14
C ASN A 520 -19.28 14.77 -37.25
N ALA A 521 -18.45 14.52 -36.23
CA ALA A 521 -17.05 14.92 -36.25
C ALA A 521 -16.19 14.10 -37.22
N ASN A 522 -16.67 12.95 -37.72
CA ASN A 522 -15.98 12.09 -38.71
C ASN A 522 -14.50 11.81 -38.36
N GLY A 523 -14.23 11.45 -37.10
CA GLY A 523 -12.88 11.14 -36.62
C GLY A 523 -12.03 12.36 -36.22
N GLN A 524 -12.49 13.60 -36.45
CA GLN A 524 -11.81 14.84 -36.03
C GLN A 524 -12.07 15.16 -34.55
N ILE A 525 -11.83 14.18 -33.68
CA ILE A 525 -12.08 14.23 -32.24
C ILE A 525 -10.75 14.10 -31.52
N VAL A 526 -10.51 14.92 -30.51
CA VAL A 526 -9.38 14.75 -29.58
C VAL A 526 -9.91 14.49 -28.19
N GLY A 527 -9.40 13.45 -27.53
CA GLY A 527 -9.72 13.13 -26.14
C GLY A 527 -8.56 13.47 -25.21
N ILE A 528 -8.84 14.12 -24.07
CA ILE A 528 -7.86 14.39 -23.02
C ILE A 528 -8.37 13.81 -21.71
N ALA A 529 -7.60 12.90 -21.12
CA ALA A 529 -7.87 12.30 -19.82
C ALA A 529 -7.08 13.01 -18.71
N GLY A 530 -7.80 13.42 -17.68
CA GLY A 530 -7.26 14.12 -16.52
C GLY A 530 -6.63 13.21 -15.46
N PRO A 531 -6.22 13.78 -14.32
CA PRO A 531 -5.32 13.14 -13.36
C PRO A 531 -6.02 12.13 -12.44
N PHE A 532 -7.35 12.16 -12.38
CA PHE A 532 -8.17 11.34 -11.47
C PHE A 532 -8.95 10.21 -12.16
N VAL A 533 -8.74 10.03 -13.46
CA VAL A 533 -9.41 8.97 -14.22
C VAL A 533 -8.79 7.63 -13.87
N ASP A 534 -9.64 6.66 -13.53
CA ASP A 534 -9.27 5.27 -13.27
C ASP A 534 -8.98 4.53 -14.58
N ALA A 535 -8.24 3.41 -14.51
CA ALA A 535 -7.85 2.63 -15.68
C ALA A 535 -9.07 2.16 -16.49
N GLU A 536 -10.17 1.78 -15.83
CA GLU A 536 -11.44 1.43 -16.47
C GLU A 536 -12.02 2.59 -17.29
N GLY A 537 -12.02 3.81 -16.75
CA GLY A 537 -12.40 5.02 -17.48
C GLY A 537 -11.48 5.28 -18.68
N LEU A 538 -10.16 5.14 -18.49
CA LEU A 538 -9.15 5.36 -19.53
C LEU A 538 -9.29 4.38 -20.70
N ILE A 539 -9.45 3.09 -20.43
CA ILE A 539 -9.59 2.10 -21.52
C ILE A 539 -10.93 2.26 -22.24
N ALA A 540 -12.01 2.57 -21.52
CA ALA A 540 -13.29 2.83 -22.16
C ALA A 540 -13.24 4.06 -23.06
N PHE A 541 -12.53 5.08 -22.63
CA PHE A 541 -12.35 6.29 -23.41
C PHE A 541 -11.53 6.03 -24.67
N LYS A 542 -10.43 5.29 -24.54
CA LYS A 542 -9.59 4.88 -25.66
C LYS A 542 -10.36 4.03 -26.67
N ASP A 543 -11.02 2.96 -26.23
CA ASP A 543 -11.75 2.05 -27.11
C ASP A 543 -12.93 2.76 -27.80
N PHE A 544 -13.60 3.69 -27.12
CA PHE A 544 -14.72 4.45 -27.70
C PHE A 544 -14.26 5.41 -28.81
N LEU A 545 -13.23 6.23 -28.55
CA LEU A 545 -12.68 7.14 -29.54
C LEU A 545 -12.10 6.40 -30.76
N ASN A 546 -11.44 5.26 -30.53
CA ASN A 546 -10.95 4.40 -31.60
C ASN A 546 -12.10 3.91 -32.50
N ARG A 547 -13.26 3.55 -31.94
CA ARG A 547 -14.46 3.16 -32.72
C ARG A 547 -15.09 4.31 -33.49
N LEU A 548 -14.91 5.55 -33.03
CA LEU A 548 -15.28 6.77 -33.76
C LEU A 548 -14.25 7.19 -34.80
N GLY A 549 -13.17 6.43 -34.97
CA GLY A 549 -12.11 6.68 -35.96
C GLY A 549 -11.06 7.70 -35.51
N SER A 550 -10.92 7.94 -34.20
CA SER A 550 -9.86 8.80 -33.66
C SER A 550 -8.91 8.01 -32.74
N GLU A 551 -7.61 8.09 -33.04
CA GLU A 551 -6.53 7.60 -32.17
C GLU A 551 -5.89 8.73 -31.33
N HIS A 552 -6.53 9.89 -31.27
CA HIS A 552 -6.03 11.09 -30.61
C HIS A 552 -6.51 11.16 -29.16
N VAL A 553 -6.09 10.18 -28.35
CA VAL A 553 -6.38 10.09 -26.92
C VAL A 553 -5.12 10.38 -26.11
N PHE A 554 -5.15 11.46 -25.35
CA PHE A 554 -4.01 11.98 -24.61
C PHE A 554 -4.26 11.94 -23.10
N ALA A 555 -3.21 11.64 -22.33
CA ALA A 555 -3.14 12.01 -20.93
C ALA A 555 -2.81 13.51 -20.81
N GLU A 556 -3.39 14.18 -19.82
CA GLU A 556 -3.22 15.62 -19.59
C GLU A 556 -1.74 16.02 -19.41
N LYS A 557 -0.95 15.19 -18.73
CA LYS A 557 0.49 15.45 -18.51
C LYS A 557 1.36 14.92 -19.64
N SER A 558 2.36 15.73 -20.00
CA SER A 558 3.28 15.45 -21.10
C SER A 558 4.30 14.38 -20.75
N PHE A 559 4.61 13.52 -21.72
CA PHE A 559 5.72 12.58 -21.65
C PHE A 559 6.33 12.45 -23.06
N PRO A 560 7.66 12.47 -23.20
CA PRO A 560 8.30 12.42 -24.51
C PRO A 560 8.11 11.06 -25.18
N LEU A 561 7.57 11.06 -26.40
CA LEU A 561 7.40 9.84 -27.21
C LEU A 561 8.63 9.50 -28.07
N ALA A 562 9.59 10.41 -28.20
CA ALA A 562 10.83 10.15 -28.94
C ALA A 562 11.69 9.08 -28.25
N GLY A 563 12.37 8.24 -29.03
CA GLY A 563 13.16 7.11 -28.53
C GLY A 563 12.25 5.93 -28.17
N ALA A 564 12.38 5.40 -26.96
CA ALA A 564 11.59 4.26 -26.49
C ALA A 564 10.16 4.62 -26.04
N GLY A 565 9.86 5.91 -25.86
CA GLY A 565 8.53 6.41 -25.51
C GLY A 565 7.88 5.62 -24.36
N THR A 566 6.60 5.31 -24.57
CA THR A 566 5.74 4.56 -23.64
C THR A 566 5.78 3.04 -23.85
N ASP A 567 6.53 2.55 -24.84
CA ASP A 567 6.57 1.11 -25.14
C ASP A 567 7.31 0.33 -24.05
N ILE A 568 8.27 0.97 -23.38
CA ILE A 568 9.07 0.37 -22.30
C ILE A 568 8.73 1.01 -20.96
N ARG A 569 8.08 0.23 -20.08
CA ARG A 569 7.64 0.68 -18.75
C ARG A 569 8.74 1.25 -17.87
N SER A 570 9.99 0.79 -18.02
CA SER A 570 11.10 1.30 -17.20
C SER A 570 11.39 2.78 -17.41
N ASN A 571 10.88 3.39 -18.48
CA ASN A 571 11.13 4.80 -18.80
C ASN A 571 10.32 5.77 -17.94
N TYR A 572 9.21 5.30 -17.37
CA TYR A 572 8.25 6.17 -16.70
C TYR A 572 7.85 5.72 -15.30
N LEU A 573 8.61 4.80 -14.71
CA LEU A 573 8.38 4.26 -13.37
C LEU A 573 9.52 4.60 -12.40
N LEU A 574 9.18 4.58 -11.11
CA LEU A 574 10.13 4.43 -10.00
C LEU A 574 10.57 2.97 -9.93
N ASN A 575 11.55 2.61 -10.76
CA ASN A 575 12.00 1.23 -11.00
C ASN A 575 12.47 0.49 -9.74
N ASN A 576 13.12 1.19 -8.80
CA ASN A 576 13.60 0.58 -7.54
C ASN A 576 12.52 0.45 -6.47
N ARG A 577 11.25 0.80 -6.78
CA ARG A 577 10.16 0.88 -5.80
C ARG A 577 10.39 1.98 -4.76
N ILE A 578 9.35 2.30 -4.01
CA ILE A 578 9.41 3.29 -2.94
C ILE A 578 10.37 2.82 -1.82
N VAL A 579 10.32 1.52 -1.48
CA VAL A 579 11.22 0.91 -0.47
C VAL A 579 12.69 0.99 -0.88
N GLY A 580 13.00 0.91 -2.18
CA GLY A 580 14.37 0.98 -2.66
C GLY A 580 15.05 2.33 -2.38
N LEU A 581 14.29 3.40 -2.13
CA LEU A 581 14.85 4.69 -1.73
C LEU A 581 15.64 4.60 -0.42
N GLU A 582 15.25 3.69 0.48
CA GLU A 582 15.95 3.46 1.75
C GLU A 582 17.24 2.64 1.58
N GLU A 583 17.39 1.92 0.46
CA GLU A 583 18.59 1.12 0.19
C GLU A 583 19.68 1.90 -0.57
N ALA A 584 19.37 3.10 -1.04
CA ALA A 584 20.28 3.92 -1.83
C ALA A 584 21.33 4.61 -0.93
N ASP A 585 22.58 4.62 -1.38
CA ASP A 585 23.67 5.32 -0.69
C ASP A 585 23.90 6.74 -1.23
N LEU A 586 23.55 6.98 -2.50
CA LEU A 586 23.63 8.29 -3.15
C LEU A 586 22.39 8.53 -4.02
N ILE A 587 21.68 9.63 -3.78
CA ILE A 587 20.47 10.03 -4.53
C ILE A 587 20.75 11.34 -5.26
N LEU A 588 20.58 11.33 -6.59
CA LEU A 588 20.60 12.53 -7.43
C LEU A 588 19.18 12.88 -7.87
N LEU A 589 18.68 14.01 -7.39
CA LEU A 589 17.40 14.60 -7.78
C LEU A 589 17.60 15.53 -8.97
N ILE A 590 16.80 15.37 -10.02
CA ILE A 590 16.86 16.20 -11.23
C ILE A 590 15.49 16.81 -11.51
N GLY A 591 15.38 18.13 -11.35
CA GLY A 591 14.20 18.91 -11.71
C GLY A 591 12.92 18.46 -11.02
N THR A 592 13.00 18.15 -9.73
CA THR A 592 11.86 17.74 -8.92
C THR A 592 11.96 18.34 -7.52
N ASN A 593 10.81 18.69 -6.96
CA ASN A 593 10.67 18.92 -5.53
C ASN A 593 9.82 17.80 -4.92
N PRO A 594 10.43 16.67 -4.51
CA PRO A 594 9.68 15.53 -4.01
C PRO A 594 8.86 15.86 -2.77
N ARG A 595 9.24 16.89 -2.00
CA ARG A 595 8.51 17.33 -0.81
C ARG A 595 7.06 17.70 -1.12
N TYR A 596 6.81 18.38 -2.24
CA TYR A 596 5.46 18.84 -2.59
C TYR A 596 4.81 18.03 -3.71
N GLU A 597 5.61 17.49 -4.63
CA GLU A 597 5.10 16.63 -5.71
C GLU A 597 4.66 15.26 -5.18
N ALA A 598 5.41 14.68 -4.25
CA ALA A 598 5.16 13.35 -3.69
C ALA A 598 5.68 13.26 -2.23
N PRO A 599 5.01 13.88 -1.26
CA PRO A 599 5.53 14.08 0.11
C PRO A 599 6.08 12.82 0.77
N LEU A 600 5.44 11.66 0.57
CA LEU A 600 5.88 10.40 1.17
C LEU A 600 7.14 9.83 0.52
N ILE A 601 7.41 10.13 -0.75
CA ILE A 601 8.72 9.83 -1.37
C ILE A 601 9.80 10.65 -0.68
N ASN A 602 9.53 11.94 -0.41
CA ASN A 602 10.45 12.79 0.34
C ASN A 602 10.69 12.26 1.76
N THR A 603 9.66 11.77 2.44
CA THR A 603 9.79 11.14 3.76
C THR A 603 10.70 9.91 3.72
N ARG A 604 10.62 9.08 2.68
CA ARG A 604 11.51 7.90 2.53
C ARG A 604 12.95 8.32 2.29
N ILE A 605 13.18 9.34 1.46
CA ILE A 605 14.51 9.91 1.24
C ILE A 605 15.06 10.47 2.56
N ARG A 606 14.24 11.24 3.29
CA ARG A 606 14.59 11.78 4.60
C ARG A 606 14.94 10.68 5.60
N LYS A 607 14.14 9.63 5.68
CA LYS A 607 14.38 8.48 6.55
C LYS A 607 15.74 7.85 6.23
N SER A 608 16.06 7.68 4.95
CA SER A 608 17.38 7.19 4.51
C SER A 608 18.51 8.15 4.88
N TYR A 609 18.31 9.46 4.71
CA TYR A 609 19.28 10.49 5.13
C TYR A 609 19.57 10.42 6.65
N VAL A 610 18.52 10.27 7.48
CA VAL A 610 18.65 10.24 8.95
C VAL A 610 19.26 8.93 9.46
N HIS A 611 18.89 7.78 8.88
CA HIS A 611 19.29 6.47 9.42
C HIS A 611 20.46 5.80 8.69
N ASN A 612 20.65 6.09 7.41
CA ASN A 612 21.64 5.42 6.55
C ASN A 612 22.74 6.37 6.06
N GLU A 613 22.73 7.65 6.48
CA GLU A 613 23.67 8.68 6.05
C GLU A 613 23.72 8.83 4.50
N THR A 614 22.57 8.65 3.84
CA THR A 614 22.45 8.76 2.38
C THR A 614 22.81 10.16 1.90
N ASP A 615 23.74 10.25 0.96
CA ASP A 615 24.09 11.50 0.31
C ASP A 615 23.01 11.91 -0.70
N VAL A 616 22.59 13.18 -0.69
CA VAL A 616 21.61 13.71 -1.64
C VAL A 616 22.18 14.90 -2.39
N ALA A 617 21.95 14.95 -3.70
CA ALA A 617 22.27 16.10 -4.54
C ALA A 617 21.07 16.52 -5.39
N LEU A 618 20.97 17.82 -5.71
CA LEU A 618 19.87 18.39 -6.47
C LEU A 618 20.38 19.22 -7.67
N ILE A 619 19.84 18.92 -8.85
CA ILE A 619 19.89 19.78 -10.04
C ILE A 619 18.51 20.40 -10.22
N GLY A 620 18.40 21.72 -10.08
CA GLY A 620 17.13 22.42 -10.12
C GLY A 620 17.14 23.69 -9.26
N PRO A 621 15.96 24.27 -8.99
CA PRO A 621 15.86 25.43 -8.11
C PRO A 621 16.23 25.03 -6.68
N GLN A 622 16.79 25.98 -5.93
CA GLN A 622 17.06 25.78 -4.51
C GLN A 622 15.74 25.80 -3.74
N VAL A 623 15.39 24.68 -3.11
CA VAL A 623 14.14 24.45 -2.38
C VAL A 623 14.42 23.79 -1.03
N ASP A 624 13.55 23.98 -0.04
CA ASP A 624 13.66 23.27 1.24
C ASP A 624 13.05 21.86 1.15
N LEU A 625 13.91 20.85 1.23
CA LEU A 625 13.55 19.43 1.23
C LEU A 625 13.43 18.83 2.64
N THR A 626 13.63 19.63 3.69
CA THR A 626 13.73 19.27 5.12
C THR A 626 15.05 18.62 5.54
N TYR A 627 15.89 18.18 4.61
CA TYR A 627 17.22 17.61 4.86
C TYR A 627 18.28 18.32 4.00
N ASN A 628 19.55 18.19 4.39
CA ASN A 628 20.65 18.82 3.65
C ASN A 628 20.93 18.07 2.35
N TYR A 629 21.29 18.82 1.31
CA TYR A 629 21.70 18.28 0.01
C TYR A 629 22.79 19.14 -0.64
N GLU A 630 23.55 18.54 -1.54
CA GLU A 630 24.50 19.25 -2.40
C GLU A 630 23.75 19.87 -3.59
N HIS A 631 23.67 21.20 -3.66
CA HIS A 631 23.08 21.89 -4.81
C HIS A 631 24.11 22.00 -5.94
N LEU A 632 23.83 21.33 -7.07
CA LEU A 632 24.74 21.32 -8.21
C LEU A 632 24.50 22.49 -9.19
N GLY A 633 23.38 23.22 -9.01
CA GLY A 633 22.93 24.29 -9.90
C GLY A 633 21.61 23.96 -10.59
N ASN A 634 21.12 24.89 -11.42
CA ASN A 634 19.84 24.77 -12.15
C ASN A 634 20.00 24.75 -13.68
N SER A 635 21.23 24.73 -14.21
CA SER A 635 21.45 24.68 -15.66
C SER A 635 21.21 23.28 -16.22
N SER A 636 20.51 23.20 -17.37
CA SER A 636 20.34 21.95 -18.11
C SER A 636 21.68 21.37 -18.58
N SER A 637 22.71 22.20 -18.79
CA SER A 637 24.05 21.77 -19.22
C SER A 637 24.73 20.84 -18.22
N ILE A 638 24.40 20.95 -16.92
CA ILE A 638 25.00 20.12 -15.86
C ILE A 638 24.71 18.63 -16.12
N ILE A 639 23.52 18.30 -16.65
CA ILE A 639 23.16 16.91 -17.00
C ILE A 639 24.11 16.38 -18.08
N LYS A 640 24.45 17.21 -19.07
CA LYS A 640 25.41 16.87 -20.13
C LYS A 640 26.83 16.74 -19.58
N ASP A 641 27.24 17.60 -18.65
CA ASP A 641 28.55 17.56 -18.01
C ASP A 641 28.71 16.31 -17.12
N LEU A 642 27.64 15.87 -16.45
CA LEU A 642 27.59 14.59 -15.72
C LEU A 642 27.64 13.40 -16.66
N ALA A 643 26.84 13.40 -17.74
CA ALA A 643 26.83 12.33 -18.73
C ALA A 643 28.20 12.17 -19.42
N SER A 644 28.88 13.27 -19.72
CA SER A 644 30.26 13.26 -20.26
C SER A 644 31.31 12.92 -19.19
N GLY A 645 31.05 13.19 -17.92
CA GLY A 645 31.95 12.92 -16.79
C GLY A 645 32.89 14.08 -16.44
N ASN A 646 32.64 15.27 -16.99
CA ASN A 646 33.41 16.48 -16.73
C ASN A 646 33.06 17.13 -15.40
N HIS A 647 31.84 16.91 -14.90
CA HIS A 647 31.41 17.49 -13.63
C HIS A 647 32.06 16.78 -12.43
N PRO A 648 32.51 17.49 -11.37
CA PRO A 648 33.14 16.87 -10.19
C PRO A 648 32.31 15.77 -9.53
N PHE A 649 30.99 15.98 -9.45
CA PHE A 649 30.04 15.02 -8.88
C PHE A 649 29.99 13.66 -9.63
N SER A 650 30.44 13.60 -10.90
CA SER A 650 30.52 12.34 -11.65
C SER A 650 31.44 11.32 -10.99
N LYS A 651 32.49 11.78 -10.29
CA LYS A 651 33.39 10.89 -9.53
C LYS A 651 32.70 10.28 -8.31
N ARG A 652 31.84 11.04 -7.63
CA ARG A 652 31.03 10.56 -6.50
C ARG A 652 30.01 9.53 -6.97
N LEU A 653 29.29 9.82 -8.07
CA LEU A 653 28.37 8.88 -8.69
C LEU A 653 29.05 7.54 -9.02
N ALA A 654 30.25 7.56 -9.59
CA ALA A 654 31.00 6.35 -9.94
C ALA A 654 31.53 5.55 -8.73
N GLN A 655 31.64 6.18 -7.55
CA GLN A 655 32.12 5.54 -6.32
C GLN A 655 30.98 4.95 -5.46
N ALA A 656 29.74 5.35 -5.72
CA ALA A 656 28.57 4.82 -5.03
C ALA A 656 28.34 3.33 -5.32
N ARG A 657 27.81 2.61 -4.35
CA ARG A 657 27.45 1.18 -4.43
C ARG A 657 26.05 0.99 -4.98
N LYS A 658 25.09 1.82 -4.54
CA LYS A 658 23.67 1.78 -4.95
C LYS A 658 23.20 3.20 -5.32
N PRO A 659 23.78 3.82 -6.37
CA PRO A 659 23.36 5.14 -6.82
C PRO A 659 21.93 5.10 -7.36
N LEU A 660 21.17 6.15 -7.10
CA LEU A 660 19.81 6.34 -7.58
C LEU A 660 19.67 7.73 -8.20
N ILE A 661 19.17 7.79 -9.44
CA ILE A 661 18.89 9.05 -10.13
C ILE A 661 17.37 9.16 -10.28
N LEU A 662 16.79 10.21 -9.71
CA LEU A 662 15.36 10.49 -9.73
C LEU A 662 15.07 11.74 -10.56
N LEU A 663 14.41 11.55 -11.70
CA LEU A 663 14.00 12.64 -12.60
C LEU A 663 12.52 13.01 -12.33
N GLY A 664 12.22 14.31 -12.22
CA GLY A 664 10.84 14.81 -12.13
C GLY A 664 10.13 14.80 -13.47
N ALA A 665 8.90 14.27 -13.53
CA ALA A 665 8.09 14.25 -14.75
C ALA A 665 7.76 15.65 -15.30
N GLN A 666 7.73 16.68 -14.44
CA GLN A 666 7.50 18.06 -14.87
C GLN A 666 8.45 18.53 -15.98
N GLN A 667 9.68 17.99 -16.02
CA GLN A 667 10.69 18.37 -17.00
C GLN A 667 10.28 18.02 -18.45
N PHE A 668 9.28 17.16 -18.63
CA PHE A 668 8.75 16.79 -19.94
C PHE A 668 7.82 17.85 -20.55
N GLU A 669 7.37 18.81 -19.76
CA GLU A 669 6.62 19.96 -20.25
C GLU A 669 7.53 20.92 -21.04
N ARG A 670 8.83 20.90 -20.80
CA ARG A 670 9.83 21.68 -21.56
C ARG A 670 9.94 21.23 -23.02
N GLU A 671 10.44 22.10 -23.89
CA GLU A 671 10.68 21.77 -25.31
C GLU A 671 11.78 20.72 -25.49
N ASP A 672 12.80 20.74 -24.62
CA ASP A 672 13.94 19.81 -24.60
C ASP A 672 13.73 18.60 -23.68
N GLY A 673 12.50 18.31 -23.25
CA GLY A 673 12.19 17.23 -22.31
C GLY A 673 12.62 15.83 -22.79
N ALA A 674 12.52 15.56 -24.09
CA ALA A 674 13.02 14.32 -24.69
C ALA A 674 14.56 14.21 -24.60
N THR A 675 15.25 15.33 -24.81
CA THR A 675 16.72 15.40 -24.68
C THR A 675 17.15 15.17 -23.22
N ILE A 676 16.43 15.77 -22.27
CA ILE A 676 16.70 15.58 -20.83
C ILE A 676 16.53 14.10 -20.45
N LEU A 677 15.42 13.47 -20.84
CA LEU A 677 15.20 12.04 -20.59
C LEU A 677 16.34 11.19 -21.15
N ALA A 678 16.73 11.43 -22.41
CA ALA A 678 17.79 10.69 -23.07
C ALA A 678 19.14 10.82 -22.35
N LEU A 679 19.53 12.03 -21.97
CA LEU A 679 20.80 12.27 -21.26
C LEU A 679 20.80 11.64 -19.87
N VAL A 680 19.68 11.69 -19.15
CA VAL A 680 19.56 11.06 -17.83
C VAL A 680 19.60 9.53 -17.93
N GLN A 681 18.96 8.93 -18.94
CA GLN A 681 19.07 7.49 -19.19
C GLN A 681 20.50 7.07 -19.53
N GLN A 682 21.21 7.85 -20.35
CA GLN A 682 22.62 7.61 -20.67
C GLN A 682 23.53 7.77 -19.45
N LEU A 683 23.28 8.77 -18.60
CA LEU A 683 23.97 8.96 -17.34
C LEU A 683 23.75 7.77 -16.39
N ALA A 684 22.52 7.29 -16.27
CA ALA A 684 22.19 6.14 -15.43
C ALA A 684 22.87 4.85 -15.92
N ASP A 685 22.87 4.57 -17.23
CA ASP A 685 23.56 3.41 -17.81
C ASP A 685 25.08 3.47 -17.59
N LYS A 686 25.68 4.65 -17.81
CA LYS A 686 27.11 4.86 -17.53
C LYS A 686 27.43 4.62 -16.05
N THR A 687 26.61 5.15 -15.15
CA THR A 687 26.78 5.01 -13.70
C THR A 687 26.64 3.55 -13.28
N ALA A 688 25.61 2.84 -13.76
CA ALA A 688 25.40 1.42 -13.50
C ALA A 688 26.63 0.57 -13.89
N LYS A 689 27.22 0.85 -15.07
CA LYS A 689 28.43 0.16 -15.56
C LYS A 689 29.68 0.47 -14.73
N GLN A 690 29.84 1.71 -14.27
CA GLN A 690 30.99 2.12 -13.47
C GLN A 690 30.94 1.54 -12.05
N CYS A 691 29.78 1.61 -11.41
CA CYS A 691 29.56 1.14 -10.03
C CYS A 691 29.46 -0.39 -9.91
N LYS A 692 29.30 -1.12 -11.03
CA LYS A 692 29.01 -2.56 -11.06
C LYS A 692 27.83 -2.91 -10.15
N VAL A 693 26.75 -2.14 -10.27
CA VAL A 693 25.52 -2.33 -9.49
C VAL A 693 24.98 -3.75 -9.67
N ASP A 694 24.27 -4.26 -8.65
CA ASP A 694 23.58 -5.54 -8.73
C ASP A 694 22.63 -5.54 -9.94
N ALA A 695 22.49 -6.69 -10.61
CA ALA A 695 21.58 -6.86 -11.74
C ALA A 695 20.12 -6.51 -11.41
N ASN A 696 19.74 -6.54 -10.13
CA ASN A 696 18.40 -6.18 -9.67
C ASN A 696 18.22 -4.68 -9.34
N TRP A 697 19.28 -3.87 -9.40
CA TRP A 697 19.23 -2.44 -9.07
C TRP A 697 19.18 -1.59 -10.34
N ASN A 698 18.16 -0.73 -10.46
CA ASN A 698 18.02 0.17 -11.59
C ASN A 698 18.36 1.61 -11.19
N VAL A 699 19.46 2.14 -11.72
CA VAL A 699 19.90 3.50 -11.38
C VAL A 699 18.88 4.57 -11.82
N PHE A 700 18.18 4.36 -12.94
CA PHE A 700 17.22 5.31 -13.48
C PHE A 700 15.84 5.15 -12.84
N ASN A 701 15.28 6.25 -12.34
CA ASN A 701 13.95 6.32 -11.75
C ASN A 701 13.24 7.62 -12.16
N LEU A 702 11.92 7.55 -12.33
CA LEU A 702 11.08 8.69 -12.63
C LEU A 702 10.07 8.95 -11.51
N LEU A 703 9.94 10.20 -11.08
CA LEU A 703 8.87 10.66 -10.21
C LEU A 703 7.70 11.20 -11.04
N GLN A 704 6.56 10.53 -10.96
CA GLN A 704 5.30 10.98 -11.54
C GLN A 704 4.56 11.89 -10.57
N GLU A 705 3.74 12.81 -11.10
CA GLU A 705 2.97 13.76 -10.28
C GLU A 705 1.49 13.35 -10.09
N LYS A 706 0.90 12.69 -11.09
CA LYS A 706 -0.56 12.45 -11.17
C LYS A 706 -0.89 10.96 -11.13
N ALA A 707 -1.96 10.60 -10.41
CA ALA A 707 -2.38 9.22 -10.16
C ALA A 707 -2.77 8.45 -11.43
N SER A 708 -3.45 9.09 -12.39
CA SER A 708 -3.86 8.43 -13.64
C SER A 708 -2.71 8.21 -14.63
N GLN A 709 -1.59 8.93 -14.47
CA GLN A 709 -0.56 9.03 -15.51
C GLN A 709 0.05 7.66 -15.84
N VAL A 710 0.47 6.89 -14.83
CA VAL A 710 1.11 5.58 -15.06
C VAL A 710 0.14 4.62 -15.73
N ALA A 711 -1.13 4.59 -15.30
CA ALA A 711 -2.15 3.76 -15.93
C ALA A 711 -2.44 4.20 -17.38
N ALA A 712 -2.43 5.49 -17.67
CA ALA A 712 -2.60 6.02 -19.02
C ALA A 712 -1.44 5.61 -19.94
N LEU A 713 -0.20 5.69 -19.47
CA LEU A 713 0.98 5.25 -20.21
C LEU A 713 0.99 3.72 -20.39
N ASP A 714 0.62 2.95 -19.37
CA ASP A 714 0.49 1.49 -19.42
C ASP A 714 -0.61 1.02 -20.42
N LEU A 715 -1.63 1.83 -20.64
CA LEU A 715 -2.66 1.62 -21.66
C LEU A 715 -2.28 2.18 -23.03
N GLY A 716 -1.10 2.79 -23.16
CA GLY A 716 -0.60 3.37 -24.42
C GLY A 716 -1.44 4.56 -24.89
N LEU A 717 -1.90 5.42 -23.98
CA LEU A 717 -2.40 6.75 -24.35
C LEU A 717 -1.20 7.62 -24.72
N LYS A 718 -1.40 8.53 -25.68
CA LYS A 718 -0.40 9.56 -25.98
C LYS A 718 -0.30 10.50 -24.77
N ALA A 719 0.80 11.23 -24.62
CA ALA A 719 1.02 12.05 -23.43
C ALA A 719 1.24 13.52 -23.78
N GLY A 720 0.48 14.40 -23.12
CA GLY A 720 0.54 15.83 -23.33
C GLY A 720 -0.25 16.32 -24.53
N VAL A 721 -0.39 17.64 -24.63
CA VAL A 721 -1.34 18.29 -25.55
C VAL A 721 -0.68 19.23 -26.55
N LYS A 722 0.66 19.21 -26.66
CA LYS A 722 1.44 20.17 -27.46
C LYS A 722 0.98 20.22 -28.93
N ASP A 723 0.43 19.11 -29.43
CA ASP A 723 -0.04 18.97 -30.81
C ASP A 723 -1.52 19.38 -31.01
N LEU A 724 -2.26 19.81 -29.98
CA LEU A 724 -3.70 20.13 -30.08
C LEU A 724 -4.01 21.12 -31.21
N LYS A 725 -3.21 22.20 -31.32
CA LYS A 725 -3.39 23.24 -32.35
C LYS A 725 -3.13 22.68 -33.76
N LEU A 726 -2.21 21.74 -33.89
CA LEU A 726 -1.89 21.10 -35.16
C LEU A 726 -3.00 20.14 -35.61
N LEU A 727 -3.65 19.47 -34.65
CA LEU A 727 -4.72 18.51 -34.93
C LEU A 727 -6.04 19.17 -35.37
N SER A 728 -6.25 20.46 -35.05
CA SER A 728 -7.46 21.23 -35.41
C SER A 728 -8.77 20.44 -35.21
N PRO A 729 -9.05 19.94 -33.98
CA PRO A 729 -10.22 19.12 -33.72
C PRO A 729 -11.53 19.91 -33.90
N LYS A 730 -12.59 19.22 -34.34
CA LYS A 730 -13.97 19.73 -34.29
C LYS A 730 -14.61 19.52 -32.93
N VAL A 731 -14.24 18.42 -32.26
CA VAL A 731 -14.74 18.07 -30.93
C VAL A 731 -13.57 17.77 -30.01
N LEU A 732 -13.58 18.39 -28.83
CA LEU A 732 -12.65 18.13 -27.75
C LEU A 732 -13.41 17.46 -26.59
N TYR A 733 -13.03 16.22 -26.28
CA TYR A 733 -13.60 15.48 -25.15
C TYR A 733 -12.63 15.52 -23.97
N LEU A 734 -13.00 16.20 -22.90
CA LEU A 734 -12.24 16.32 -21.66
C LEU A 734 -12.81 15.32 -20.64
N LEU A 735 -12.10 14.23 -20.38
CA LEU A 735 -12.42 13.27 -19.33
C LEU A 735 -11.70 13.66 -18.05
N GLY A 736 -12.30 14.52 -17.24
CA GLY A 736 -11.79 14.97 -15.95
C GLY A 736 -10.53 15.82 -16.03
N ALA A 737 -10.23 16.38 -17.20
CA ALA A 737 -9.08 17.25 -17.45
C ALA A 737 -9.42 18.71 -17.06
N ASP A 738 -8.58 19.30 -16.20
CA ASP A 738 -8.84 20.57 -15.52
C ASP A 738 -7.55 21.37 -15.21
N ASP A 739 -6.40 20.97 -15.73
CA ASP A 739 -5.15 21.73 -15.58
C ASP A 739 -5.23 23.01 -16.43
N ALA A 740 -5.24 24.15 -15.74
CA ALA A 740 -5.38 25.45 -16.37
C ALA A 740 -4.25 25.75 -17.36
N ASP A 741 -3.03 25.29 -17.06
CA ASP A 741 -1.85 25.54 -17.90
C ASP A 741 -1.91 24.72 -19.20
N VAL A 742 -2.63 23.60 -19.15
CA VAL A 742 -2.85 22.71 -20.30
C VAL A 742 -3.99 23.23 -21.17
N LEU A 743 -5.10 23.67 -20.56
CA LEU A 743 -6.32 24.02 -21.29
C LEU A 743 -6.36 25.48 -21.77
N LYS A 744 -5.90 26.45 -20.95
CA LYS A 744 -5.99 27.87 -21.31
C LYS A 744 -5.02 28.23 -22.43
N GLY A 745 -5.54 28.81 -23.52
CA GLY A 745 -4.74 29.27 -24.66
C GLY A 745 -4.30 28.18 -25.66
N ASN A 746 -4.61 26.91 -25.37
CA ASN A 746 -4.34 25.76 -26.25
C ASN A 746 -5.58 25.24 -26.99
N ILE A 747 -6.77 25.57 -26.50
CA ILE A 747 -8.04 25.14 -27.08
C ILE A 747 -8.44 26.13 -28.20
N PRO A 748 -8.71 25.66 -29.44
CA PRO A 748 -9.20 26.51 -30.53
C PRO A 748 -10.56 27.15 -30.19
N ALA A 749 -10.84 28.35 -30.68
CA ALA A 749 -12.07 29.08 -30.34
C ALA A 749 -13.36 28.42 -30.85
N ASP A 750 -13.30 27.68 -31.96
CA ASP A 750 -14.47 27.09 -32.64
C ASP A 750 -14.66 25.59 -32.36
N VAL A 751 -14.00 25.03 -31.33
CA VAL A 751 -14.12 23.61 -31.00
C VAL A 751 -15.30 23.35 -30.06
N PHE A 752 -16.08 22.30 -30.33
CA PHE A 752 -17.13 21.87 -29.42
C PHE A 752 -16.55 21.06 -28.26
N VAL A 753 -16.78 21.49 -27.01
CA VAL A 753 -16.16 20.87 -25.83
C VAL A 753 -17.16 20.03 -25.05
N ILE A 754 -16.88 18.73 -24.91
CA ILE A 754 -17.60 17.83 -24.01
C ILE A 754 -16.72 17.62 -22.78
N TYR A 755 -17.19 18.02 -21.60
CA TYR A 755 -16.49 17.80 -20.35
C TYR A 755 -17.22 16.72 -19.53
N GLN A 756 -16.54 15.61 -19.28
CA GLN A 756 -16.98 14.57 -18.35
C GLN A 756 -16.13 14.64 -17.09
N GLY A 757 -16.69 15.08 -15.96
CA GLY A 757 -15.91 15.21 -14.72
C GLY A 757 -16.77 15.43 -13.50
N HIS A 758 -16.12 15.55 -12.34
CA HIS A 758 -16.80 15.55 -11.04
C HIS A 758 -16.95 16.93 -10.40
N HIS A 759 -16.15 17.94 -10.79
CA HIS A 759 -16.21 19.30 -10.22
C HIS A 759 -16.31 20.36 -11.31
N GLY A 760 -16.97 21.48 -10.97
CA GLY A 760 -17.03 22.65 -11.83
C GLY A 760 -15.83 23.56 -11.62
N ASP A 761 -14.74 23.36 -12.37
CA ASP A 761 -13.55 24.24 -12.32
C ASP A 761 -13.15 24.80 -13.70
N VAL A 762 -12.07 24.31 -14.31
CA VAL A 762 -11.52 24.91 -15.54
C VAL A 762 -12.17 24.28 -16.77
N GLY A 763 -12.13 22.95 -16.88
CA GLY A 763 -12.69 22.20 -18.00
C GLY A 763 -14.20 22.39 -18.10
N ALA A 764 -14.91 22.40 -16.96
CA ALA A 764 -16.34 22.65 -16.91
C ALA A 764 -16.74 24.05 -17.44
N LYS A 765 -15.93 25.10 -17.21
CA LYS A 765 -16.21 26.46 -17.74
C LYS A 765 -16.06 26.55 -19.25
N LEU A 766 -15.24 25.68 -19.84
CA LEU A 766 -15.00 25.62 -21.28
C LEU A 766 -16.04 24.76 -22.00
N ALA A 767 -16.80 23.95 -21.26
CA ALA A 767 -17.70 22.96 -21.82
C ALA A 767 -18.91 23.57 -22.52
N ASP A 768 -19.34 22.90 -23.58
CA ASP A 768 -20.65 23.06 -24.21
C ASP A 768 -21.63 21.97 -23.73
N ILE A 769 -21.09 20.79 -23.37
CA ILE A 769 -21.82 19.71 -22.69
C ILE A 769 -21.04 19.27 -21.46
N ILE A 770 -21.74 19.13 -20.34
CA ILE A 770 -21.22 18.55 -19.11
C ILE A 770 -21.88 17.20 -18.84
N LEU A 771 -21.05 16.18 -18.63
CA LEU A 771 -21.45 14.84 -18.20
C LEU A 771 -20.93 14.61 -16.77
N PRO A 772 -21.78 14.65 -15.73
CA PRO A 772 -21.32 14.56 -14.35
C PRO A 772 -20.82 13.15 -14.03
N SER A 773 -19.57 13.06 -13.57
CA SER A 773 -18.97 11.81 -13.12
C SER A 773 -18.65 11.79 -11.62
N VAL A 774 -18.36 10.59 -11.13
CA VAL A 774 -18.11 10.33 -9.70
C VAL A 774 -16.64 10.53 -9.32
N THR A 775 -16.40 10.80 -8.04
CA THR A 775 -15.04 10.93 -7.50
C THR A 775 -14.42 9.57 -7.14
N TYR A 776 -13.12 9.56 -6.81
CA TYR A 776 -12.40 8.34 -6.44
C TYR A 776 -12.99 7.59 -5.23
N THR A 777 -13.66 8.30 -4.30
CA THR A 777 -14.32 7.70 -3.13
C THR A 777 -15.70 7.08 -3.44
N GLU A 778 -16.24 7.34 -4.62
CA GLU A 778 -17.59 6.97 -5.05
C GLU A 778 -17.60 5.79 -6.05
N LYS A 779 -16.41 5.32 -6.45
CA LYS A 779 -16.25 4.24 -7.43
C LYS A 779 -15.22 3.22 -6.99
N GLN A 780 -15.33 2.03 -7.57
CA GLN A 780 -14.29 1.00 -7.51
C GLN A 780 -13.44 1.07 -8.78
N GLY A 781 -12.40 1.91 -8.78
CA GLY A 781 -11.53 2.15 -9.92
C GLY A 781 -10.11 1.63 -9.68
N THR A 782 -9.46 1.16 -10.73
CA THR A 782 -8.06 0.71 -10.72
C THR A 782 -7.13 1.89 -11.00
N TYR A 783 -6.10 2.06 -10.19
CA TYR A 783 -5.03 3.04 -10.41
C TYR A 783 -3.67 2.36 -10.35
N ALA A 784 -2.68 2.92 -11.06
CA ALA A 784 -1.29 2.47 -10.97
C ALA A 784 -0.45 3.60 -10.40
N ASN A 785 0.26 3.33 -9.31
CA ASN A 785 1.11 4.34 -8.68
C ASN A 785 2.47 4.48 -9.40
N VAL A 786 3.31 5.40 -8.91
CA VAL A 786 4.62 5.74 -9.50
C VAL A 786 5.59 4.55 -9.63
N GLU A 787 5.51 3.54 -8.76
CA GLU A 787 6.33 2.32 -8.87
C GLU A 787 5.69 1.24 -9.77
N GLY A 788 4.54 1.54 -10.37
CA GLY A 788 3.81 0.64 -11.28
C GLY A 788 2.98 -0.42 -10.56
N ARG A 789 2.71 -0.25 -9.26
CA ARG A 789 1.81 -1.10 -8.48
C ARG A 789 0.37 -0.76 -8.83
N ALA A 790 -0.38 -1.75 -9.29
CA ALA A 790 -1.82 -1.64 -9.43
C ALA A 790 -2.50 -1.72 -8.06
N GLN A 791 -3.38 -0.76 -7.79
CA GLN A 791 -4.22 -0.70 -6.59
C GLN A 791 -5.66 -0.36 -7.01
N GLN A 792 -6.62 -0.55 -6.11
CA GLN A 792 -8.02 -0.24 -6.38
C GLN A 792 -8.61 0.63 -5.27
N THR A 793 -9.38 1.63 -5.68
CA THR A 793 -10.30 2.31 -4.75
C THR A 793 -11.47 1.39 -4.44
N LEU A 794 -12.08 1.57 -3.27
CA LEU A 794 -13.38 0.97 -2.95
C LEU A 794 -14.43 2.05 -2.76
N HIS A 795 -15.67 1.68 -3.14
CA HIS A 795 -16.83 2.55 -3.05
C HIS A 795 -17.18 2.82 -1.57
N ALA A 796 -17.01 4.08 -1.14
CA ALA A 796 -17.30 4.52 0.21
C ALA A 796 -18.65 5.25 0.32
N ILE A 797 -18.90 6.25 -0.52
CA ILE A 797 -20.17 7.02 -0.53
C ILE A 797 -20.83 6.93 -1.90
N THR A 798 -22.15 7.11 -1.97
CA THR A 798 -22.86 7.13 -3.25
C THR A 798 -22.64 8.45 -4.00
N ALA A 799 -22.72 8.38 -5.32
CA ALA A 799 -22.68 9.54 -6.21
C ALA A 799 -23.71 10.63 -5.82
N PRO A 800 -23.35 11.93 -5.91
CA PRO A 800 -24.30 13.02 -5.74
C PRO A 800 -25.21 13.17 -6.98
N GLY A 801 -26.51 13.33 -6.72
CA GLY A 801 -27.51 13.56 -7.77
C GLY A 801 -27.51 12.47 -8.85
N TYR A 802 -27.28 12.88 -10.10
CA TYR A 802 -27.29 12.05 -11.29
C TYR A 802 -25.89 11.68 -11.79
N ALA A 803 -24.82 11.97 -11.04
CA ALA A 803 -23.47 11.57 -11.41
C ALA A 803 -23.33 10.04 -11.56
N ARG A 804 -22.48 9.58 -12.48
CA ARG A 804 -22.26 8.15 -12.79
C ARG A 804 -20.77 7.82 -12.93
N GLU A 805 -20.43 6.54 -12.81
CA GLU A 805 -19.06 6.07 -13.02
C GLU A 805 -18.55 6.40 -14.43
N ASP A 806 -17.27 6.73 -14.54
CA ASP A 806 -16.71 7.27 -15.78
C ASP A 806 -16.89 6.33 -16.98
N TRP A 807 -16.56 5.05 -16.80
CA TRP A 807 -16.68 4.04 -17.84
C TRP A 807 -18.15 3.73 -18.20
N LYS A 808 -19.10 3.90 -17.27
CA LYS A 808 -20.54 3.68 -17.52
C LYS A 808 -21.10 4.76 -18.42
N ILE A 809 -20.70 6.02 -18.21
CA ILE A 809 -21.08 7.15 -19.07
C ILE A 809 -20.58 6.88 -20.51
N LEU A 810 -19.31 6.48 -20.64
CA LEU A 810 -18.71 6.17 -21.93
C LEU A 810 -19.35 4.96 -22.61
N ARG A 811 -19.67 3.91 -21.86
CA ARG A 811 -20.37 2.72 -22.36
C ARG A 811 -21.78 3.06 -22.86
N ALA A 812 -22.55 3.86 -22.11
CA ALA A 812 -23.88 4.30 -22.53
C ALA A 812 -23.81 5.22 -23.76
N LEU A 813 -22.89 6.18 -23.77
CA LEU A 813 -22.66 7.08 -24.90
C LEU A 813 -22.26 6.31 -26.16
N SER A 814 -21.44 5.26 -26.03
CA SER A 814 -21.05 4.40 -27.16
C SER A 814 -22.23 3.66 -27.78
N GLU A 815 -23.24 3.29 -26.99
CA GLU A 815 -24.44 2.61 -27.47
C GLU A 815 -25.33 3.56 -28.25
N ILE A 816 -25.58 4.75 -27.71
CA ILE A 816 -26.39 5.80 -28.34
C ILE A 816 -25.71 6.33 -29.62
N ALA A 817 -24.38 6.27 -29.70
CA ALA A 817 -23.62 6.62 -30.90
C ALA A 817 -23.58 5.50 -31.96
N ASP A 818 -24.27 4.37 -31.77
CA ASP A 818 -24.21 3.18 -32.64
C ASP A 818 -22.79 2.58 -32.78
N LYS A 819 -21.96 2.74 -31.74
CA LYS A 819 -20.57 2.25 -31.64
C LYS A 819 -20.34 1.47 -30.35
N ALA A 820 -21.33 0.68 -29.94
CA ALA A 820 -21.37 0.01 -28.64
C ALA A 820 -20.06 -0.73 -28.30
N LEU A 821 -19.55 -0.46 -27.10
CA LEU A 821 -18.38 -1.13 -26.54
C LEU A 821 -18.74 -2.57 -26.10
N PRO A 822 -17.78 -3.52 -26.16
CA PRO A 822 -18.07 -4.95 -26.01
C PRO A 822 -18.14 -5.45 -24.55
N TYR A 823 -18.41 -4.57 -23.59
CA TYR A 823 -18.46 -4.90 -22.16
C TYR A 823 -19.58 -4.13 -21.46
N ASP A 824 -20.27 -4.79 -20.54
CA ASP A 824 -21.42 -4.25 -19.81
C ASP A 824 -21.21 -4.26 -18.29
N SER A 825 -20.18 -4.95 -17.82
CA SER A 825 -19.86 -5.05 -16.39
C SER A 825 -18.43 -4.66 -16.05
N LEU A 826 -18.20 -4.26 -14.80
CA LEU A 826 -16.87 -3.96 -14.26
C LEU A 826 -15.89 -5.13 -14.43
N LYS A 827 -16.40 -6.37 -14.41
CA LYS A 827 -15.58 -7.57 -14.62
C LYS A 827 -15.10 -7.69 -16.08
N GLU A 828 -15.98 -7.40 -17.03
CA GLU A 828 -15.67 -7.49 -18.47
C GLU A 828 -14.72 -6.38 -18.91
N ILE A 829 -14.90 -5.15 -18.42
CA ILE A 829 -13.94 -4.09 -18.71
C ILE A 829 -12.56 -4.36 -18.08
N ARG A 830 -12.51 -5.04 -16.92
CA ARG A 830 -11.24 -5.51 -16.34
C ARG A 830 -10.61 -6.64 -17.13
N HIS A 831 -11.41 -7.52 -17.74
CA HIS A 831 -10.88 -8.47 -18.71
C HIS A 831 -10.27 -7.75 -19.92
N ARG A 832 -10.94 -6.70 -20.40
CA ARG A 832 -10.39 -5.83 -21.45
C ARG A 832 -9.10 -5.12 -21.02
N LEU A 833 -9.01 -4.65 -19.77
CA LEU A 833 -7.77 -4.13 -19.20
C LEU A 833 -6.67 -5.20 -19.21
N GLU A 834 -6.97 -6.44 -18.84
CA GLU A 834 -6.00 -7.53 -18.82
C GLU A 834 -5.47 -7.87 -20.22
N GLU A 835 -6.32 -7.80 -21.26
CA GLU A 835 -5.92 -7.98 -22.66
C GLU A 835 -4.93 -6.92 -23.14
N VAL A 836 -5.09 -5.68 -22.69
CA VAL A 836 -4.24 -4.54 -23.12
C VAL A 836 -3.00 -4.41 -22.25
N SER A 837 -3.18 -4.47 -20.93
CA SER A 837 -2.15 -4.21 -19.93
C SER A 837 -2.40 -5.09 -18.68
N PRO A 838 -1.89 -6.35 -18.67
CA PRO A 838 -2.21 -7.34 -17.64
C PRO A 838 -1.65 -7.02 -16.24
N ASN A 839 -0.76 -6.05 -16.12
CA ASN A 839 -0.29 -5.53 -14.84
C ASN A 839 -1.39 -4.78 -14.07
N LEU A 840 -2.32 -4.12 -14.76
CA LEU A 840 -3.36 -3.30 -14.11
C LEU A 840 -4.39 -4.14 -13.33
N THR A 841 -4.53 -5.43 -13.63
CA THR A 841 -5.45 -6.33 -12.90
C THR A 841 -4.74 -7.16 -11.81
N ARG A 842 -3.43 -7.00 -11.64
CA ARG A 842 -2.61 -7.73 -10.66
C ARG A 842 -2.30 -6.85 -9.45
N TYR A 843 -3.33 -6.67 -8.62
CA TYR A 843 -3.27 -5.78 -7.47
C TYR A 843 -2.18 -6.16 -6.45
N ASP A 844 -1.62 -5.14 -5.80
CA ASP A 844 -0.58 -5.23 -4.76
C ASP A 844 0.72 -5.93 -5.18
N LYS A 845 0.96 -6.06 -6.49
CA LYS A 845 2.20 -6.57 -7.05
C LYS A 845 2.85 -5.51 -7.94
N VAL A 846 4.15 -5.32 -7.76
CA VAL A 846 4.99 -4.54 -8.68
C VAL A 846 5.64 -5.50 -9.66
N GLU A 847 5.15 -5.47 -10.90
CA GLU A 847 5.73 -6.23 -12.01
C GLU A 847 7.16 -5.77 -12.28
N LYS A 848 8.07 -6.72 -12.52
CA LYS A 848 9.47 -6.38 -12.82
C LYS A 848 9.55 -5.64 -14.14
N THR A 849 10.24 -4.50 -14.15
CA THR A 849 10.51 -3.77 -15.38
C THR A 849 11.66 -4.47 -16.12
N SER A 850 11.47 -4.69 -17.42
CA SER A 850 12.48 -5.27 -18.32
C SER A 850 12.86 -4.25 -19.40
N TYR A 851 13.88 -4.57 -20.19
CA TYR A 851 14.30 -3.83 -21.38
C TYR A 851 14.87 -2.41 -21.16
N SER A 852 15.40 -2.13 -19.97
CA SER A 852 16.08 -0.85 -19.68
C SER A 852 17.28 -0.59 -20.61
N ALA A 853 18.02 -1.65 -20.99
CA ALA A 853 19.14 -1.53 -21.93
C ALA A 853 18.70 -1.08 -23.33
N GLN A 854 17.58 -1.61 -23.83
CA GLN A 854 17.00 -1.23 -25.12
C GLN A 854 16.47 0.20 -25.10
N ALA A 855 15.88 0.63 -23.97
CA ALA A 855 15.46 2.01 -23.82
C ALA A 855 16.63 3.00 -23.93
N VAL A 856 17.77 2.65 -23.32
CA VAL A 856 19.01 3.45 -23.41
C VAL A 856 19.58 3.44 -24.83
N GLU A 857 19.45 2.35 -25.57
CA GLU A 857 19.91 2.29 -26.96
C GLU A 857 19.10 3.23 -27.86
N LEU A 858 17.77 3.19 -27.76
CA LEU A 858 16.87 4.08 -28.50
C LEU A 858 17.04 5.55 -28.11
N SER A 859 17.43 5.83 -26.87
CA SER A 859 17.66 7.22 -26.43
C SER A 859 18.89 7.87 -27.08
N LYS A 860 19.84 7.09 -27.60
CA LYS A 860 21.03 7.61 -28.30
C LYS A 860 20.72 8.21 -29.66
N GLU A 861 19.58 7.88 -30.26
CA GLU A 861 19.14 8.43 -31.54
C GLU A 861 18.64 9.88 -31.43
N ILE A 862 18.35 10.33 -30.20
CA ILE A 862 17.82 11.68 -29.93
C ILE A 862 18.96 12.70 -29.97
N LYS A 863 18.75 13.79 -30.73
CA LYS A 863 19.71 14.89 -30.83
C LYS A 863 19.90 15.57 -29.47
N THR A 864 21.15 15.77 -29.06
CA THR A 864 21.51 16.35 -27.75
C THR A 864 21.52 17.88 -27.74
N ASN A 865 20.42 18.50 -28.20
CA ASN A 865 20.24 19.94 -28.10
C ASN A 865 19.44 20.27 -26.84
N LEU A 866 20.07 20.95 -25.90
CA LEU A 866 19.46 21.42 -24.66
C LEU A 866 19.08 22.90 -24.78
N SER A 867 17.92 23.25 -24.25
CA SER A 867 17.51 24.63 -24.12
C SER A 867 18.35 25.34 -23.05
N PRO A 868 18.73 26.61 -23.25
CA PRO A 868 19.41 27.40 -22.22
C PRO A 868 18.52 27.72 -21.02
N ALA A 869 17.20 27.47 -21.11
CA ALA A 869 16.28 27.69 -20.00
C ALA A 869 16.66 26.83 -18.78
N PRO A 870 16.68 27.38 -17.55
CA PRO A 870 17.04 26.63 -16.35
C PRO A 870 16.02 25.53 -16.06
N ILE A 871 16.47 24.44 -15.46
CA ILE A 871 15.62 23.39 -14.87
C ILE A 871 14.88 24.01 -13.69
N ASP A 872 13.55 23.90 -13.71
CA ASP A 872 12.68 24.53 -12.72
C ASP A 872 11.49 23.64 -12.35
N VAL A 873 10.84 23.93 -11.23
CA VAL A 873 9.66 23.21 -10.71
C VAL A 873 8.53 24.19 -10.39
N ARG A 874 7.27 23.75 -10.48
CA ARG A 874 6.08 24.58 -10.19
C ARG A 874 5.93 24.78 -8.68
N LEU A 875 6.02 23.69 -7.91
CA LEU A 875 5.78 23.69 -6.47
C LEU A 875 7.10 24.00 -5.73
N LYS A 876 7.32 25.27 -5.39
CA LYS A 876 8.55 25.71 -4.70
C LYS A 876 8.30 25.99 -3.22
N LYS A 877 7.09 26.45 -2.89
CA LYS A 877 6.73 26.88 -1.54
C LYS A 877 5.54 26.09 -1.02
N LEU A 878 5.37 26.12 0.29
CA LEU A 878 4.31 25.38 0.96
C LEU A 878 2.90 25.86 0.57
N GLU A 879 2.71 27.15 0.26
CA GLU A 879 1.42 27.65 -0.23
C GLU A 879 1.03 27.07 -1.61
N ASP A 880 2.01 26.73 -2.46
CA ASP A 880 1.76 26.15 -3.79
C ASP A 880 1.25 24.70 -3.68
N TYR A 881 1.64 23.99 -2.61
CA TYR A 881 1.33 22.58 -2.38
C TYR A 881 -0.17 22.29 -2.13
N TYR A 882 -0.88 23.19 -1.43
CA TYR A 882 -2.23 22.90 -0.96
C TYR A 882 -3.32 22.95 -2.04
N MET A 883 -3.04 23.50 -3.24
CA MET A 883 -4.06 23.74 -4.27
C MET A 883 -3.61 23.28 -5.67
N THR A 884 -3.35 21.98 -5.82
CA THR A 884 -2.77 21.41 -7.05
C THR A 884 -3.79 20.83 -8.04
N ASP A 885 -5.02 20.60 -7.60
CA ASP A 885 -6.02 19.84 -8.35
C ASP A 885 -7.45 20.29 -8.01
N VAL A 886 -8.46 19.80 -8.74
CA VAL A 886 -9.84 20.29 -8.59
C VAL A 886 -10.46 20.02 -7.21
N ILE A 887 -10.04 18.93 -6.54
CA ILE A 887 -10.56 18.56 -5.21
C ILE A 887 -9.95 19.49 -4.17
N SER A 888 -8.63 19.63 -4.18
CA SER A 888 -7.90 20.52 -3.26
C SER A 888 -8.22 22.00 -3.48
N ARG A 889 -8.44 22.45 -4.73
CA ARG A 889 -8.91 23.82 -5.03
C ARG A 889 -10.34 24.10 -4.53
N SER A 890 -11.18 23.07 -4.48
CA SER A 890 -12.56 23.17 -3.96
C SER A 890 -12.63 23.01 -2.43
N SER A 891 -11.52 22.63 -1.77
CA SER A 891 -11.44 22.46 -0.33
C SER A 891 -11.33 23.80 0.41
N VAL A 892 -12.26 24.02 1.34
CA VAL A 892 -12.21 25.18 2.24
C VAL A 892 -11.04 25.05 3.21
N THR A 893 -10.72 23.83 3.63
CA THR A 893 -9.59 23.55 4.51
C THR A 893 -8.26 23.88 3.85
N MET A 894 -8.05 23.47 2.60
CA MET A 894 -6.84 23.83 1.84
C MET A 894 -6.71 25.34 1.64
N SER A 895 -7.82 26.04 1.39
CA SER A 895 -7.83 27.51 1.31
C SER A 895 -7.37 28.16 2.63
N LYS A 896 -7.86 27.66 3.77
CA LYS A 896 -7.39 28.11 5.10
C LYS A 896 -5.91 27.81 5.33
N CYS A 897 -5.39 26.68 4.84
CA CYS A 897 -3.95 26.37 4.93
C CYS A 897 -3.11 27.39 4.16
N VAL A 898 -3.49 27.72 2.93
CA VAL A 898 -2.81 28.76 2.12
C VAL A 898 -2.81 30.09 2.87
N GLN A 899 -3.98 30.52 3.39
CA GLN A 899 -4.07 31.78 4.15
C GLN A 899 -3.23 31.75 5.44
N ALA A 900 -3.17 30.62 6.13
CA ALA A 900 -2.35 30.46 7.34
C ALA A 900 -0.85 30.58 7.04
N VAL A 901 -0.38 29.97 5.94
CA VAL A 901 1.01 30.08 5.48
C VAL A 901 1.35 31.53 5.14
N LEU A 902 0.50 32.19 4.34
CA LEU A 902 0.70 33.60 3.96
C LEU A 902 0.70 34.53 5.17
N ARG A 903 -0.19 34.30 6.14
CA ARG A 903 -0.24 35.06 7.40
C ARG A 903 1.01 34.82 8.25
N GLN A 904 1.52 33.59 8.32
CA GLN A 904 2.74 33.28 9.06
C GLN A 904 3.95 34.00 8.47
N LYS A 905 4.04 34.14 7.14
CA LYS A 905 5.10 34.91 6.47
C LYS A 905 5.11 36.39 6.82
N GLN A 906 3.96 36.95 7.22
CA GLN A 906 3.84 38.33 7.69
C GLN A 906 4.20 38.49 9.17
N ASN A 907 4.40 37.39 9.90
CA ASN A 907 4.74 37.44 11.32
C ASN A 907 6.18 37.95 11.50
N LYS A 908 6.38 38.89 12.43
CA LYS A 908 7.70 39.44 12.77
C LYS A 908 8.72 38.41 13.25
N TYR A 909 8.26 37.24 13.70
CA TYR A 909 9.11 36.13 14.14
C TYR A 909 9.29 35.06 13.06
N TYR A 910 8.94 35.36 11.82
CA TYR A 910 9.18 34.46 10.69
C TYR A 910 10.64 34.57 10.25
N ASP A 911 11.43 33.53 10.46
CA ASP A 911 12.87 33.53 10.19
C ASP A 911 13.23 33.49 8.69
N GLY A 912 12.25 33.48 7.78
CA GLY A 912 12.46 33.62 6.32
C GLY A 912 13.29 32.52 5.65
N LYS A 913 13.77 31.54 6.41
CA LYS A 913 14.43 30.34 5.91
C LYS A 913 13.37 29.40 5.33
N GLU A 914 12.94 29.70 4.10
CA GLU A 914 12.29 28.74 3.19
C GLU A 914 13.27 28.20 2.17
#